data_AF-A0A3B9CTQ2-F1
#
_entry.id   AF-A0A3B9CTQ2-F1
#
_cell.length_a   1.000
_cell.length_b   1.000
_cell.length_c   1.000
_cell.angle_alpha   90.00
_cell.angle_beta   90.00
_cell.angle_gamma   90.00
#
_symmetry.space_group_name_H-M   'P 1'
#
loop_
_entity.id
_entity.type
_entity.pdbx_description
1 polymer ?
#
loop_
_entity_poly.entity_id
_entity_poly.type
_entity_poly.pdbx_seq_one_letter_code
_entity_poly.pdbx_strand_id
1 'polypeptide(L)'
;MQRVDADGNIDELICPELRLTFRTALDEKTGEQKPDELQLEHIQAWGRLVEIRSPHRDLRLFCNDVQYGLDQRQLDIRFTTPPASDKSRYVLVRQGRSQMKVAHLRIQHTEDQTLQRLECPGVGQLIAVEEQRKDRTGRIMTARWSDSLTVQQAPGTDEMFVTLAGQGKLEELTEKVYLAADRIGLTMKQDPKAKKTLNSPNSDPSGLFDGMTPKLMTASGNVVVRTAEGTGSIRDELTVRFLRPALSQQTIQTVSLIEQPAPVETDSDPGLDRHNVEGGYSFSSQTASAEVTLPERSEPGSNRKRQQTPPFSLWLEGNVNVSRKTDVPSENFDARGNQLHAVGKSTNERSMKLFGDPATVESADRHLEGARIDLHELQEYADVAGSGRIQFVTDRGLDGSKLSRPAPLNIYWSDRMQFRGRSATFVGQVRVVLKDGVTQDAELQCAGMTAHFADDVTFRASPSEKGEAVFSAEEKDKDNSPLERLDCHGTVTVRIEELAKGNPVSQHRAEFADLTLNMQTGNYSATGPGTLESVAPDRKNQLGGRPTVRVRPNSGTRTRESSFVHVRTDFVGTVSGNIHRREATLSQNVVAIMVPVGRLDEKVDLQETPAGDLPDRSGIMQAEQLTISASPDSTGKLNSFTLIGSRNARLESRNLSASADIITYDHAKQQFIIRAEGRNKVTVNHRSGPSGEFNRTSGNRFEYYRNRNQLKADQFSGLEFQD
;
A
#
# COMPACT_ATOMS: atom_id res chain seq x y z
N MET A 1 -19.50 65.40 -5.45
CA MET A 1 -20.39 65.11 -6.59
C MET A 1 -21.33 63.99 -6.18
N GLN A 2 -22.58 64.01 -6.65
CA GLN A 2 -23.56 62.94 -6.41
C GLN A 2 -24.09 62.43 -7.75
N ARG A 3 -24.34 61.12 -7.85
CA ARG A 3 -25.03 60.48 -8.96
C ARG A 3 -26.31 59.86 -8.41
N VAL A 4 -27.45 60.16 -9.03
CA VAL A 4 -28.71 59.43 -8.79
C VAL A 4 -28.78 58.30 -9.81
N ASP A 5 -29.10 57.08 -9.39
CA ASP A 5 -29.38 55.96 -10.31
C ASP A 5 -30.86 55.90 -10.74
N ALA A 6 -31.22 54.91 -11.56
CA ALA A 6 -32.58 54.79 -12.10
C ALA A 6 -33.65 54.48 -11.03
N ASP A 7 -33.24 53.92 -9.88
CA ASP A 7 -34.11 53.57 -8.76
C ASP A 7 -34.16 54.69 -7.69
N GLY A 8 -33.44 55.79 -7.92
CA GLY A 8 -33.39 56.96 -7.02
C GLY A 8 -32.34 56.88 -5.92
N ASN A 9 -31.47 55.86 -5.91
CA ASN A 9 -30.37 55.78 -4.95
C ASN A 9 -29.29 56.81 -5.29
N ILE A 10 -28.58 57.30 -4.26
CA ILE A 10 -27.51 58.29 -4.41
C ILE A 10 -26.15 57.62 -4.17
N ASP A 11 -25.29 57.66 -5.19
CA ASP A 11 -23.85 57.43 -5.05
C ASP A 11 -23.13 58.77 -4.81
N GLU A 12 -22.15 58.80 -3.91
CA GLU A 12 -21.37 60.01 -3.58
C GLU A 12 -19.89 59.86 -3.97
N LEU A 13 -19.34 60.90 -4.59
CA LEU A 13 -17.91 61.10 -4.81
C LEU A 13 -17.44 62.33 -4.02
N ILE A 14 -16.59 62.09 -3.03
CA ILE A 14 -16.03 63.08 -2.10
C ILE A 14 -14.54 63.22 -2.40
N CYS A 15 -14.11 64.42 -2.82
CA CYS A 15 -12.74 64.69 -3.25
C CYS A 15 -12.35 66.16 -2.97
N PRO A 16 -11.08 66.46 -2.64
CA PRO A 16 -10.57 67.83 -2.55
C PRO A 16 -10.60 68.57 -3.89
N GLU A 17 -10.22 67.91 -4.98
CA GLU A 17 -10.15 68.48 -6.33
C GLU A 17 -10.89 67.57 -7.32
N LEU A 18 -11.60 68.20 -8.27
CA LEU A 18 -12.41 67.56 -9.30
C LEU A 18 -12.22 68.30 -10.63
N ARG A 19 -12.00 67.55 -11.72
CA ARG A 19 -11.93 68.04 -13.10
C ARG A 19 -12.95 67.28 -13.94
N LEU A 20 -13.72 68.02 -14.70
CA LEU A 20 -14.62 67.52 -15.73
C LEU A 20 -14.08 68.03 -17.07
N THR A 21 -13.77 67.12 -17.99
CA THR A 21 -13.32 67.45 -19.35
C THR A 21 -14.46 67.16 -20.32
N PHE A 22 -14.79 68.14 -21.14
CA PHE A 22 -15.86 68.07 -22.13
C PHE A 22 -15.29 68.25 -23.54
N ARG A 23 -15.93 67.59 -24.51
CA ARG A 23 -15.69 67.79 -25.95
C ARG A 23 -16.97 68.25 -26.65
N THR A 24 -16.85 68.77 -27.85
CA THR A 24 -17.99 68.93 -28.77
C THR A 24 -18.64 67.57 -29.04
N ALA A 25 -19.96 67.53 -29.00
CA ALA A 25 -20.74 66.37 -29.38
C ALA A 25 -20.56 66.08 -30.89
N LEU A 26 -20.72 64.82 -31.27
CA LEU A 26 -20.80 64.40 -32.67
C LEU A 26 -22.25 64.09 -33.03
N ASP A 27 -22.66 64.39 -34.26
CA ASP A 27 -23.92 63.89 -34.79
C ASP A 27 -23.81 62.38 -35.10
N GLU A 28 -24.71 61.57 -34.54
CA GLU A 28 -24.70 60.12 -34.69
C GLU A 28 -24.93 59.64 -36.14
N LYS A 29 -25.39 60.51 -37.05
CA LYS A 29 -25.71 60.16 -38.44
C LYS A 29 -24.73 60.73 -39.46
N THR A 30 -24.14 61.90 -39.19
CA THR A 30 -23.15 62.53 -40.11
C THR A 30 -21.71 62.45 -39.62
N GLY A 31 -21.48 62.25 -38.32
CA GLY A 31 -20.15 62.31 -37.72
C GLY A 31 -19.57 63.73 -37.61
N GLU A 32 -20.35 64.76 -37.94
CA GLU A 32 -19.93 66.16 -37.82
C GLU A 32 -20.04 66.66 -36.37
N GLN A 33 -19.20 67.63 -36.00
CA GLN A 33 -19.25 68.23 -34.66
C GLN A 33 -20.44 69.19 -34.52
N LYS A 34 -21.16 69.09 -33.40
CA LYS A 34 -22.17 70.07 -32.96
C LYS A 34 -21.51 71.07 -32.02
N PRO A 35 -21.13 72.28 -32.48
CA PRO A 35 -20.39 73.25 -31.66
C PRO A 35 -21.16 73.72 -30.41
N ASP A 36 -22.49 73.69 -30.45
CA ASP A 36 -23.36 74.16 -29.37
C ASP A 36 -23.69 73.08 -28.31
N GLU A 37 -23.22 71.84 -28.49
CA GLU A 37 -23.54 70.71 -27.63
C GLU A 37 -22.24 70.09 -27.06
N LEU A 38 -22.14 69.98 -25.73
CA LEU A 38 -20.96 69.47 -25.03
C LEU A 38 -21.24 68.11 -24.39
N GLN A 39 -20.42 67.11 -24.74
CA GLN A 39 -20.42 65.79 -24.10
C GLN A 39 -19.29 65.69 -23.08
N LEU A 40 -19.58 65.09 -21.92
CA LEU A 40 -18.57 64.79 -20.91
C LEU A 40 -17.70 63.61 -21.40
N GLU A 41 -16.38 63.80 -21.42
CA GLU A 41 -15.41 62.84 -21.94
C GLU A 41 -14.63 62.16 -20.83
N HIS A 42 -14.20 62.94 -19.82
CA HIS A 42 -13.34 62.47 -18.74
C HIS A 42 -13.68 63.14 -17.41
N ILE A 43 -13.67 62.34 -16.34
CA ILE A 43 -13.78 62.78 -14.94
C ILE A 43 -12.47 62.41 -14.24
N GLN A 44 -11.81 63.38 -13.60
CA GLN A 44 -10.71 63.11 -12.67
C GLN A 44 -11.03 63.70 -11.29
N ALA A 45 -10.86 62.93 -10.23
CA ALA A 45 -10.98 63.38 -8.85
C ALA A 45 -9.72 62.99 -8.06
N TRP A 46 -9.09 63.94 -7.37
CA TRP A 46 -7.82 63.71 -6.69
C TRP A 46 -7.67 64.52 -5.39
N GLY A 47 -6.64 64.19 -4.61
CA GLY A 47 -6.21 64.94 -3.44
C GLY A 47 -5.66 64.04 -2.33
N ARG A 48 -5.67 64.54 -1.08
CA ARG A 48 -5.16 63.77 0.08
C ARG A 48 -5.98 62.50 0.38
N LEU A 49 -7.28 62.53 0.11
CA LEU A 49 -8.20 61.41 0.24
C LEU A 49 -9.36 61.62 -0.72
N VAL A 50 -9.64 60.64 -1.57
CA VAL A 50 -10.86 60.56 -2.38
C VAL A 50 -11.67 59.37 -1.85
N GLU A 51 -12.94 59.61 -1.53
CA GLU A 51 -13.87 58.59 -1.07
C GLU A 51 -15.05 58.46 -2.05
N ILE A 52 -15.35 57.24 -2.48
CA ILE A 52 -16.57 56.90 -3.22
C ILE A 52 -17.47 56.12 -2.26
N ARG A 53 -18.74 56.51 -2.15
CA ARG A 53 -19.76 55.83 -1.33
C ARG A 53 -20.94 55.43 -2.21
N SER A 54 -21.43 54.21 -2.02
CA SER A 54 -22.73 53.77 -2.52
C SER A 54 -23.47 53.10 -1.37
N PRO A 55 -24.29 53.85 -0.60
CA PRO A 55 -24.95 53.33 0.60
C PRO A 55 -25.87 52.14 0.29
N HIS A 56 -26.55 52.18 -0.85
CA HIS A 56 -27.44 51.11 -1.30
C HIS A 56 -26.69 49.81 -1.69
N ARG A 57 -25.36 49.89 -1.94
CA ARG A 57 -24.48 48.73 -2.22
C ARG A 57 -23.62 48.32 -1.01
N ASP A 58 -23.80 48.99 0.13
CA ASP A 58 -22.87 49.05 1.28
C ASP A 58 -21.39 49.11 0.86
N LEU A 59 -21.12 49.89 -0.18
CA LEU A 59 -19.82 50.00 -0.83
C LEU A 59 -19.14 51.32 -0.42
N ARG A 60 -17.89 51.23 0.04
CA ARG A 60 -17.01 52.39 0.27
C ARG A 60 -15.64 52.13 -0.31
N LEU A 61 -15.10 53.10 -1.03
CA LEU A 61 -13.76 53.03 -1.62
C LEU A 61 -12.96 54.25 -1.17
N PHE A 62 -11.71 54.04 -0.74
CA PHE A 62 -10.78 55.08 -0.30
C PHE A 62 -9.50 55.03 -1.17
N CYS A 63 -9.07 56.15 -1.72
CA CYS A 63 -7.93 56.29 -2.64
C CYS A 63 -7.40 57.74 -2.65
N ASN A 64 -6.55 58.13 -3.63
CA ASN A 64 -6.07 59.52 -3.77
C ASN A 64 -6.20 60.12 -5.19
N ASP A 65 -6.40 59.29 -6.23
CA ASP A 65 -6.64 59.69 -7.63
C ASP A 65 -7.60 58.66 -8.25
N VAL A 66 -8.67 59.17 -8.87
CA VAL A 66 -9.73 58.43 -9.58
C VAL A 66 -9.89 59.07 -10.94
N GLN A 67 -9.84 58.25 -11.99
CA GLN A 67 -9.98 58.68 -13.38
C GLN A 67 -11.04 57.82 -14.08
N TYR A 68 -12.03 58.45 -14.70
CA TYR A 68 -13.08 57.79 -15.46
C TYR A 68 -13.15 58.36 -16.87
N GLY A 69 -12.83 57.55 -17.88
CA GLY A 69 -13.03 57.89 -19.30
C GLY A 69 -14.34 57.30 -19.80
N LEU A 70 -15.25 58.15 -20.29
CA LEU A 70 -16.60 57.72 -20.66
C LEU A 70 -16.60 56.81 -21.90
N ASP A 71 -15.81 57.14 -22.93
CA ASP A 71 -15.69 56.32 -24.16
C ASP A 71 -15.19 54.90 -23.89
N GLN A 72 -14.18 54.79 -23.04
CA GLN A 72 -13.55 53.52 -22.67
C GLN A 72 -14.37 52.74 -21.62
N ARG A 73 -15.39 53.40 -21.03
CA ARG A 73 -16.16 52.94 -19.85
C ARG A 73 -15.25 52.43 -18.72
N GLN A 74 -14.07 53.03 -18.62
CA GLN A 74 -12.94 52.58 -17.81
C GLN A 74 -12.70 53.52 -16.63
N LEU A 75 -12.61 52.92 -15.46
CA LEU A 75 -12.30 53.55 -14.18
C LEU A 75 -10.91 53.08 -13.72
N ASP A 76 -9.97 54.01 -13.55
CA ASP A 76 -8.61 53.77 -13.03
C ASP A 76 -8.46 54.47 -11.68
N ILE A 77 -8.14 53.71 -10.63
CA ILE A 77 -8.16 54.13 -9.22
C ILE A 77 -6.85 53.74 -8.56
N ARG A 78 -6.13 54.70 -7.97
CA ARG A 78 -4.75 54.48 -7.54
C ARG A 78 -4.35 55.30 -6.32
N PHE A 79 -3.13 55.02 -5.83
CA PHE A 79 -2.48 55.77 -4.74
C PHE A 79 -1.16 56.39 -5.22
N THR A 80 -1.23 57.56 -5.84
CA THR A 80 -0.19 58.18 -6.70
C THR A 80 0.95 58.90 -5.97
N THR A 81 0.95 59.02 -4.63
CA THR A 81 1.94 59.87 -3.93
C THR A 81 2.41 59.30 -2.58
N PRO A 82 3.72 59.33 -2.26
CA PRO A 82 4.26 58.86 -0.98
C PRO A 82 4.54 59.99 0.04
N PRO A 83 3.71 60.19 1.08
CA PRO A 83 4.07 60.98 2.26
C PRO A 83 4.77 60.10 3.33
N ALA A 84 5.70 60.68 4.09
CA ALA A 84 6.74 59.98 4.86
C ALA A 84 6.32 59.23 6.16
N SER A 85 5.05 58.82 6.32
CA SER A 85 4.55 58.23 7.58
C SER A 85 3.62 57.01 7.40
N ASP A 86 4.22 55.89 6.99
CA ASP A 86 4.00 54.50 7.46
C ASP A 86 2.60 53.83 7.54
N LYS A 87 1.46 54.53 7.58
CA LYS A 87 0.15 53.88 7.87
C LYS A 87 -0.85 54.01 6.72
N SER A 88 -0.89 52.95 5.91
CA SER A 88 -1.89 52.61 4.88
C SER A 88 -1.88 53.48 3.60
N ARG A 89 -1.00 53.15 2.64
CA ARG A 89 -1.05 53.64 1.25
C ARG A 89 -1.60 52.56 0.30
N TYR A 90 -2.91 52.34 0.32
CA TYR A 90 -3.59 51.38 -0.56
C TYR A 90 -4.93 51.96 -1.01
N VAL A 91 -5.39 51.59 -2.20
CA VAL A 91 -6.81 51.63 -2.54
C VAL A 91 -7.51 50.61 -1.63
N LEU A 92 -8.39 51.09 -0.75
CA LEU A 92 -9.17 50.26 0.16
C LEU A 92 -10.62 50.24 -0.32
N VAL A 93 -11.08 49.10 -0.81
CA VAL A 93 -12.49 48.84 -1.12
C VAL A 93 -13.10 48.07 0.05
N ARG A 94 -14.30 48.44 0.46
CA ARG A 94 -15.13 47.70 1.43
C ARG A 94 -16.52 47.52 0.84
N GLN A 95 -17.03 46.30 0.84
CA GLN A 95 -18.42 45.99 0.49
C GLN A 95 -19.00 45.10 1.59
N GLY A 96 -19.92 45.65 2.40
CA GLY A 96 -20.35 44.99 3.62
C GLY A 96 -19.18 44.66 4.56
N ARG A 97 -19.08 43.38 4.97
CA ARG A 97 -17.95 42.88 5.78
C ARG A 97 -16.71 42.49 4.97
N SER A 98 -16.81 42.47 3.64
CA SER A 98 -15.69 42.13 2.75
C SER A 98 -14.81 43.36 2.50
N GLN A 99 -13.50 43.16 2.41
CA GLN A 99 -12.52 44.23 2.20
C GLN A 99 -11.42 43.82 1.21
N MET A 100 -11.02 44.73 0.33
CA MET A 100 -9.92 44.56 -0.62
C MET A 100 -8.92 45.71 -0.48
N LYS A 101 -7.63 45.39 -0.48
CA LYS A 101 -6.50 46.33 -0.39
C LYS A 101 -5.57 46.09 -1.56
N VAL A 102 -5.36 47.10 -2.40
CA VAL A 102 -4.52 47.01 -3.62
C VAL A 102 -3.77 48.32 -3.84
N ALA A 103 -2.66 48.31 -4.57
CA ALA A 103 -1.97 49.55 -4.96
C ALA A 103 -2.73 50.34 -6.04
N HIS A 104 -3.38 49.60 -6.94
CA HIS A 104 -4.03 50.09 -8.16
C HIS A 104 -5.23 49.18 -8.45
N LEU A 105 -6.33 49.77 -8.92
CA LEU A 105 -7.57 49.09 -9.31
C LEU A 105 -8.05 49.69 -10.63
N ARG A 106 -8.23 48.85 -11.65
CA ARG A 106 -8.88 49.19 -12.92
C ARG A 106 -10.18 48.42 -13.04
N ILE A 107 -11.21 49.08 -13.55
CA ILE A 107 -12.52 48.47 -13.83
C ILE A 107 -12.99 48.95 -15.19
N GLN A 108 -13.39 48.03 -16.06
CA GLN A 108 -13.97 48.29 -17.38
C GLN A 108 -15.40 47.73 -17.40
N HIS A 109 -16.34 48.54 -17.87
CA HIS A 109 -17.75 48.19 -17.96
C HIS A 109 -18.22 48.00 -19.40
N THR A 110 -19.25 47.16 -19.57
CA THR A 110 -19.99 47.01 -20.83
C THR A 110 -20.89 48.23 -21.10
N GLU A 111 -21.56 48.22 -22.26
CA GLU A 111 -22.64 49.17 -22.59
C GLU A 111 -23.73 49.22 -21.52
N ASP A 112 -24.14 48.04 -21.02
CA ASP A 112 -25.17 47.84 -20.01
C ASP A 112 -24.68 48.14 -18.56
N GLN A 113 -23.53 48.81 -18.42
CA GLN A 113 -22.85 49.10 -17.14
C GLN A 113 -22.48 47.85 -16.31
N THR A 114 -22.47 46.66 -16.91
CA THR A 114 -22.02 45.42 -16.23
C THR A 114 -20.51 45.29 -16.22
N LEU A 115 -19.95 44.51 -15.29
CA LEU A 115 -18.50 44.33 -15.16
C LEU A 115 -17.94 43.48 -16.32
N GLN A 116 -17.16 44.09 -17.20
CA GLN A 116 -16.44 43.38 -18.27
C GLN A 116 -15.10 42.84 -17.79
N ARG A 117 -14.32 43.68 -17.09
CA ARG A 117 -12.97 43.37 -16.61
C ARG A 117 -12.63 44.18 -15.35
N LEU A 118 -11.94 43.56 -14.41
CA LEU A 118 -11.31 44.20 -13.26
C LEU A 118 -9.85 43.73 -13.18
N GLU A 119 -8.94 44.66 -12.93
CA GLU A 119 -7.51 44.37 -12.72
C GLU A 119 -6.99 45.08 -11.48
N CYS A 120 -6.25 44.35 -10.66
CA CYS A 120 -5.55 44.86 -9.49
C CYS A 120 -4.05 44.52 -9.62
N PRO A 121 -3.27 45.30 -10.40
CA PRO A 121 -1.85 45.03 -10.59
C PRO A 121 -1.02 45.41 -9.35
N GLY A 122 0.06 44.67 -9.15
CA GLY A 122 0.88 44.71 -7.93
C GLY A 122 0.23 43.98 -6.75
N VAL A 123 0.93 44.04 -5.61
CA VAL A 123 0.55 43.31 -4.39
C VAL A 123 -0.84 43.69 -3.89
N GLY A 124 -1.61 42.68 -3.48
CA GLY A 124 -2.96 42.88 -2.96
C GLY A 124 -3.46 41.78 -2.03
N GLN A 125 -4.53 42.12 -1.33
CA GLN A 125 -5.26 41.24 -0.42
C GLN A 125 -6.76 41.46 -0.57
N LEU A 126 -7.53 40.38 -0.70
CA LEU A 126 -8.97 40.34 -0.53
C LEU A 126 -9.30 39.52 0.72
N ILE A 127 -10.25 39.99 1.54
CA ILE A 127 -10.86 39.23 2.62
C ILE A 127 -12.37 39.27 2.36
N ALA A 128 -12.96 38.13 2.05
CA ALA A 128 -14.39 37.95 1.85
C ALA A 128 -15.02 37.26 3.07
N VAL A 129 -16.22 37.71 3.46
CA VAL A 129 -16.97 37.16 4.60
C VAL A 129 -18.36 36.75 4.12
N GLU A 130 -18.63 35.44 4.05
CA GLU A 130 -19.94 34.90 3.67
C GLU A 130 -20.79 34.67 4.94
N GLU A 131 -21.90 35.40 5.08
CA GLU A 131 -22.76 35.32 6.27
C GLU A 131 -23.89 34.28 6.08
N GLN A 132 -23.86 33.20 6.86
CA GLN A 132 -24.95 32.21 6.89
C GLN A 132 -26.15 32.80 7.66
N ARG A 133 -27.28 33.03 6.97
CA ARG A 133 -28.50 33.70 7.49
C ARG A 133 -29.20 33.08 8.73
N LYS A 134 -28.60 32.13 9.45
CA LYS A 134 -29.15 31.56 10.70
C LYS A 134 -28.12 31.34 11.82
N ASP A 135 -26.88 30.99 11.51
CA ASP A 135 -25.81 30.78 12.50
C ASP A 135 -24.70 31.82 12.34
N ARG A 136 -24.26 32.41 13.47
CA ARG A 136 -23.35 33.57 13.50
C ARG A 136 -21.90 33.29 13.07
N THR A 137 -21.57 32.07 12.67
CA THR A 137 -20.27 31.68 12.12
C THR A 137 -20.28 31.82 10.60
N GLY A 138 -20.02 33.03 10.11
CA GLY A 138 -19.75 33.26 8.68
C GLY A 138 -18.41 32.63 8.26
N ARG A 139 -18.33 32.13 7.02
CA ARG A 139 -17.07 31.66 6.44
C ARG A 139 -16.19 32.85 6.09
N ILE A 140 -14.89 32.75 6.36
CA ILE A 140 -13.92 33.81 6.08
C ILE A 140 -12.88 33.27 5.10
N MET A 141 -12.91 33.81 3.88
CA MET A 141 -11.95 33.52 2.82
C MET A 141 -10.98 34.69 2.65
N THR A 142 -9.68 34.40 2.63
CA THR A 142 -8.63 35.39 2.30
C THR A 142 -7.92 34.99 1.03
N ALA A 143 -7.74 35.95 0.12
CA ALA A 143 -6.89 35.81 -1.07
C ALA A 143 -5.73 36.82 -1.01
N ARG A 144 -4.53 36.42 -1.43
CA ARG A 144 -3.35 37.28 -1.58
C ARG A 144 -2.59 36.98 -2.86
N TRP A 145 -1.88 37.97 -3.40
CA TRP A 145 -1.06 37.88 -4.61
C TRP A 145 0.03 38.96 -4.61
N SER A 146 1.13 38.77 -5.34
CA SER A 146 2.18 39.80 -5.53
C SER A 146 2.08 40.56 -6.84
N ASP A 147 1.61 39.93 -7.93
CA ASP A 147 1.79 40.48 -9.29
C ASP A 147 0.48 41.03 -9.85
N SER A 148 -0.62 40.25 -9.78
CA SER A 148 -1.96 40.77 -10.06
C SER A 148 -3.09 39.86 -9.56
N LEU A 149 -4.25 40.47 -9.32
CA LEU A 149 -5.56 39.84 -9.44
C LEU A 149 -6.21 40.35 -10.74
N THR A 150 -6.76 39.46 -11.56
CA THR A 150 -7.66 39.83 -12.65
C THR A 150 -8.99 39.09 -12.54
N VAL A 151 -10.07 39.77 -12.94
CA VAL A 151 -11.41 39.20 -13.11
C VAL A 151 -11.93 39.61 -14.47
N GLN A 152 -12.39 38.67 -15.30
CA GLN A 152 -12.82 38.96 -16.66
C GLN A 152 -14.02 38.09 -17.04
N GLN A 153 -15.07 38.71 -17.58
CA GLN A 153 -16.19 37.98 -18.20
C GLN A 153 -15.78 37.45 -19.58
N ALA A 154 -16.15 36.21 -19.89
CA ALA A 154 -15.93 35.65 -21.22
C ALA A 154 -16.89 36.30 -22.25
N PRO A 155 -16.42 36.71 -23.44
CA PRO A 155 -17.28 37.32 -24.46
C PRO A 155 -18.49 36.44 -24.81
N GLY A 156 -19.69 36.99 -24.64
CA GLY A 156 -20.95 36.30 -24.97
C GLY A 156 -21.38 35.17 -24.02
N THR A 157 -20.83 35.06 -22.79
CA THR A 157 -21.25 34.02 -21.84
C THR A 157 -21.43 34.52 -20.40
N ASP A 158 -22.11 33.69 -19.59
CA ASP A 158 -22.30 33.88 -18.14
C ASP A 158 -21.14 33.33 -17.29
N GLU A 159 -19.94 33.19 -17.87
CA GLU A 159 -18.75 32.68 -17.18
C GLU A 159 -17.74 33.81 -16.89
N MET A 160 -17.24 33.85 -15.66
CA MET A 160 -16.16 34.74 -15.21
C MET A 160 -14.90 33.92 -14.93
N PHE A 161 -13.76 34.43 -15.40
CA PHE A 161 -12.43 33.96 -15.02
C PHE A 161 -11.84 34.89 -13.97
N VAL A 162 -11.38 34.32 -12.87
CA VAL A 162 -10.56 34.98 -11.85
C VAL A 162 -9.15 34.41 -11.94
N THR A 163 -8.11 35.25 -11.91
CA THR A 163 -6.71 34.80 -11.80
C THR A 163 -6.00 35.57 -10.70
N LEU A 164 -5.29 34.83 -9.84
CA LEU A 164 -4.24 35.34 -8.95
C LEU A 164 -2.89 34.98 -9.55
N ALA A 165 -1.99 35.95 -9.70
CA ALA A 165 -0.65 35.76 -10.23
C ALA A 165 0.42 36.33 -9.29
N GLY A 166 1.56 35.65 -9.22
CA GLY A 166 2.64 35.97 -8.29
C GLY A 166 2.31 35.41 -6.91
N GLN A 167 2.70 34.16 -6.68
CA GLN A 167 2.49 33.43 -5.41
C GLN A 167 1.07 33.59 -4.84
N GLY A 168 0.07 33.34 -5.69
CA GLY A 168 -1.34 33.36 -5.31
C GLY A 168 -1.62 32.44 -4.12
N LYS A 169 -2.30 32.97 -3.10
CA LYS A 169 -2.62 32.26 -1.85
C LYS A 169 -4.12 32.42 -1.54
N LEU A 170 -4.78 31.32 -1.24
CA LEU A 170 -6.19 31.21 -0.82
C LEU A 170 -6.25 30.51 0.54
N GLU A 171 -6.98 31.10 1.48
CA GLU A 171 -7.10 30.63 2.87
C GLU A 171 -8.57 30.66 3.30
N GLU A 172 -9.15 29.52 3.65
CA GLU A 172 -10.47 29.41 4.31
C GLU A 172 -10.21 29.14 5.81
N LEU A 173 -10.56 30.10 6.66
CA LEU A 173 -10.13 30.13 8.06
C LEU A 173 -11.01 29.30 9.01
N THR A 174 -12.19 28.85 8.57
CA THR A 174 -13.17 28.13 9.40
C THR A 174 -12.91 26.62 9.34
N GLU A 175 -12.61 26.10 8.14
CA GLU A 175 -12.33 24.68 7.85
C GLU A 175 -10.81 24.41 7.70
N LYS A 176 -9.98 25.45 7.87
CA LYS A 176 -8.51 25.43 7.81
C LYS A 176 -7.97 24.92 6.47
N VAL A 177 -8.59 25.33 5.37
CA VAL A 177 -8.16 24.98 4.01
C VAL A 177 -7.20 26.04 3.48
N TYR A 178 -6.07 25.60 2.93
CA TYR A 178 -5.02 26.43 2.36
C TYR A 178 -4.66 25.94 0.97
N LEU A 179 -4.54 26.86 0.02
CA LEU A 179 -3.97 26.62 -1.30
C LEU A 179 -3.01 27.76 -1.66
N ALA A 180 -1.78 27.42 -2.03
CA ALA A 180 -0.83 28.35 -2.64
C ALA A 180 -0.31 27.78 -3.96
N ALA A 181 0.00 28.66 -4.92
CA ALA A 181 0.71 28.32 -6.17
C ALA A 181 1.28 29.62 -6.79
N ASP A 182 2.19 29.51 -7.75
CA ASP A 182 2.72 30.69 -8.47
C ASP A 182 1.60 31.41 -9.25
N ARG A 183 0.62 30.65 -9.76
CA ARG A 183 -0.63 31.16 -10.34
C ARG A 183 -1.82 30.30 -9.92
N ILE A 184 -2.95 30.93 -9.59
CA ILE A 184 -4.24 30.26 -9.35
C ILE A 184 -5.29 30.85 -10.30
N GLY A 185 -5.96 30.02 -11.08
CA GLY A 185 -7.11 30.36 -11.91
C GLY A 185 -8.41 29.75 -11.38
N LEU A 186 -9.52 30.48 -11.46
CA LEU A 186 -10.86 30.01 -11.11
C LEU A 186 -11.87 30.43 -12.17
N THR A 187 -12.52 29.47 -12.81
CA THR A 187 -13.67 29.68 -13.69
C THR A 187 -14.95 29.50 -12.89
N MET A 188 -15.80 30.52 -12.87
CA MET A 188 -17.12 30.50 -12.26
C MET A 188 -18.20 30.73 -13.31
N LYS A 189 -19.40 30.21 -13.05
CA LYS A 189 -20.59 30.45 -13.86
C LYS A 189 -21.72 31.02 -13.01
N GLN A 190 -22.41 32.03 -13.49
CA GLN A 190 -23.58 32.61 -12.82
C GLN A 190 -24.78 31.65 -12.91
N ASP A 191 -25.53 31.49 -11.82
CA ASP A 191 -26.72 30.63 -11.81
C ASP A 191 -27.93 31.37 -12.44
N PRO A 192 -28.61 30.79 -13.44
CA PRO A 192 -29.75 31.43 -14.09
C PRO A 192 -30.96 31.62 -13.16
N LYS A 193 -31.03 30.92 -12.02
CA LYS A 193 -32.04 31.22 -10.98
C LYS A 193 -31.71 32.51 -10.23
N ALA A 194 -30.43 32.81 -9.99
CA ALA A 194 -29.99 34.03 -9.29
C ALA A 194 -30.28 35.31 -10.10
N LYS A 195 -30.22 35.24 -11.44
CA LYS A 195 -30.62 36.35 -12.32
C LYS A 195 -32.08 36.80 -12.11
N LYS A 196 -32.99 35.94 -11.65
CA LYS A 196 -34.37 36.34 -11.33
C LYS A 196 -34.52 37.08 -10.00
N THR A 197 -33.57 36.95 -9.07
CA THR A 197 -33.61 37.61 -7.75
C THR A 197 -32.93 38.97 -7.71
N LEU A 198 -31.98 39.26 -8.61
CA LEU A 198 -31.37 40.61 -8.72
C LEU A 198 -32.37 41.67 -9.22
N ASN A 199 -33.40 41.29 -9.98
CA ASN A 199 -34.42 42.20 -10.50
C ASN A 199 -35.58 42.44 -9.51
N SER A 200 -35.32 42.31 -8.20
CA SER A 200 -36.30 42.54 -7.14
C SER A 200 -35.83 43.71 -6.28
N PRO A 201 -36.62 44.78 -6.08
CA PRO A 201 -36.19 46.01 -5.38
C PRO A 201 -36.08 45.86 -3.85
N ASN A 202 -35.74 44.65 -3.38
CA ASN A 202 -35.62 44.25 -1.98
C ASN A 202 -34.51 43.17 -1.79
N SER A 203 -33.61 43.00 -2.76
CA SER A 203 -32.43 42.14 -2.61
C SER A 203 -31.32 42.85 -1.83
N ASP A 204 -30.75 42.18 -0.83
CA ASP A 204 -29.53 42.66 -0.15
C ASP A 204 -28.41 42.97 -1.17
N PRO A 205 -27.55 43.99 -0.90
CA PRO A 205 -26.51 44.43 -1.82
C PRO A 205 -25.52 43.30 -2.13
N SER A 206 -25.66 42.73 -3.33
CA SER A 206 -25.00 41.49 -3.71
C SER A 206 -23.49 41.68 -3.92
N GLY A 207 -22.69 40.77 -3.38
CA GLY A 207 -21.24 40.76 -3.57
C GLY A 207 -20.84 40.43 -5.02
N LEU A 208 -19.61 40.79 -5.41
CA LEU A 208 -19.08 40.63 -6.78
C LEU A 208 -19.09 39.17 -7.33
N PHE A 209 -19.31 38.18 -6.46
CA PHE A 209 -19.40 36.76 -6.81
C PHE A 209 -20.73 36.10 -6.37
N ASP A 210 -21.72 36.88 -5.93
CA ASP A 210 -23.00 36.32 -5.48
C ASP A 210 -23.80 35.72 -6.66
N GLY A 211 -24.55 34.66 -6.37
CA GLY A 211 -25.22 33.84 -7.38
C GLY A 211 -24.29 33.06 -8.31
N MET A 212 -22.96 33.12 -8.14
CA MET A 212 -22.00 32.34 -8.94
C MET A 212 -21.65 30.99 -8.29
N THR A 213 -21.22 30.04 -9.12
CA THR A 213 -20.67 28.76 -8.65
C THR A 213 -19.39 28.41 -9.42
N PRO A 214 -18.39 27.80 -8.78
CA PRO A 214 -17.18 27.35 -9.46
C PRO A 214 -17.49 26.21 -10.43
N LYS A 215 -16.69 26.13 -11.50
CA LYS A 215 -16.77 25.13 -12.58
C LYS A 215 -15.42 24.41 -12.73
N LEU A 216 -14.33 25.19 -12.71
CA LEU A 216 -12.96 24.72 -12.85
C LEU A 216 -12.06 25.61 -11.99
N MET A 217 -11.13 25.03 -11.24
CA MET A 217 -9.98 25.72 -10.66
C MET A 217 -8.71 25.09 -11.22
N THR A 218 -7.70 25.90 -11.52
CA THR A 218 -6.33 25.45 -11.78
C THR A 218 -5.39 26.17 -10.84
N ALA A 219 -4.34 25.49 -10.39
CA ALA A 219 -3.25 26.07 -9.63
C ALA A 219 -1.95 25.51 -10.19
N SER A 220 -1.01 26.37 -10.55
CA SER A 220 0.19 25.98 -11.30
C SER A 220 1.46 26.65 -10.78
N GLY A 221 2.55 25.87 -10.81
CA GLY A 221 3.82 26.18 -10.18
C GLY A 221 3.77 26.04 -8.65
N ASN A 222 4.59 25.13 -8.11
CA ASN A 222 4.88 25.00 -6.67
C ASN A 222 3.61 24.94 -5.79
N VAL A 223 2.64 24.12 -6.20
CA VAL A 223 1.32 24.09 -5.57
C VAL A 223 1.39 23.45 -4.19
N VAL A 224 0.95 24.16 -3.16
CA VAL A 224 0.88 23.67 -1.77
C VAL A 224 -0.56 23.67 -1.30
N VAL A 225 -1.07 22.49 -0.94
CA VAL A 225 -2.38 22.28 -0.32
C VAL A 225 -2.19 22.00 1.17
N ARG A 226 -3.03 22.55 2.05
CA ARG A 226 -3.13 22.10 3.45
C ARG A 226 -4.59 22.06 3.87
N THR A 227 -4.94 21.09 4.72
CA THR A 227 -6.27 20.93 5.31
C THR A 227 -6.13 20.61 6.81
N ALA A 228 -7.24 20.42 7.51
CA ALA A 228 -7.25 19.88 8.87
C ALA A 228 -6.83 18.39 8.98
N GLU A 229 -6.61 17.71 7.85
CA GLU A 229 -6.31 16.26 7.78
C GLU A 229 -4.90 15.98 7.22
N GLY A 230 -4.32 16.91 6.47
CA GLY A 230 -2.98 16.72 5.91
C GLY A 230 -2.46 17.86 5.03
N THR A 231 -1.38 17.57 4.32
CA THR A 231 -0.69 18.51 3.43
C THR A 231 -0.37 17.87 2.07
N GLY A 232 -0.26 18.68 1.03
CA GLY A 232 0.03 18.24 -0.34
C GLY A 232 1.01 19.18 -1.03
N SER A 233 1.92 18.63 -1.83
CA SER A 233 2.85 19.39 -2.66
C SER A 233 2.83 18.85 -4.10
N ILE A 234 2.37 19.67 -5.05
CA ILE A 234 2.22 19.27 -6.45
C ILE A 234 3.09 20.22 -7.27
N ARG A 235 4.08 19.67 -7.99
CA ARG A 235 5.16 20.46 -8.61
C ARG A 235 4.64 21.44 -9.67
N ASP A 236 3.82 20.93 -10.60
CA ASP A 236 3.59 21.56 -11.88
C ASP A 236 2.15 22.12 -12.00
N GLU A 237 1.11 21.27 -11.88
CA GLU A 237 -0.29 21.71 -11.91
C GLU A 237 -1.26 20.84 -11.08
N LEU A 238 -2.18 21.51 -10.39
CA LEU A 238 -3.41 20.98 -9.79
C LEU A 238 -4.62 21.48 -10.58
N THR A 239 -5.41 20.58 -11.16
CA THR A 239 -6.73 20.88 -11.75
C THR A 239 -7.86 20.35 -10.86
N VAL A 240 -8.86 21.18 -10.56
CA VAL A 240 -10.08 20.76 -9.83
C VAL A 240 -11.33 21.12 -10.62
N ARG A 241 -12.11 20.12 -11.01
CA ARG A 241 -13.40 20.25 -11.70
C ARG A 241 -14.55 20.15 -10.71
N PHE A 242 -15.46 21.11 -10.78
CA PHE A 242 -16.62 21.17 -9.90
C PHE A 242 -17.86 20.71 -10.66
N LEU A 243 -18.30 19.49 -10.36
CA LEU A 243 -19.49 18.90 -10.93
C LEU A 243 -20.72 19.28 -10.09
N ARG A 244 -21.85 19.53 -10.74
CA ARG A 244 -23.17 19.46 -10.10
C ARG A 244 -23.80 18.11 -10.45
N PRO A 245 -24.60 17.48 -9.58
CA PRO A 245 -25.38 16.30 -9.96
C PRO A 245 -26.32 16.67 -11.12
N ALA A 246 -26.11 16.05 -12.28
CA ALA A 246 -27.05 16.15 -13.38
C ALA A 246 -28.28 15.29 -13.08
N LEU A 247 -29.48 15.79 -13.41
CA LEU A 247 -30.66 14.92 -13.56
C LEU A 247 -30.33 13.89 -14.64
N SER A 248 -30.29 12.62 -14.24
CA SER A 248 -29.43 11.64 -14.89
C SER A 248 -29.89 11.24 -16.28
N GLN A 249 -29.06 11.52 -17.29
CA GLN A 249 -29.03 10.79 -18.55
C GLN A 249 -27.59 10.32 -18.79
N GLN A 250 -27.43 9.02 -19.03
CA GLN A 250 -26.13 8.36 -19.19
C GLN A 250 -25.74 8.34 -20.66
N THR A 251 -24.53 8.84 -20.98
CA THR A 251 -23.81 8.45 -22.20
C THR A 251 -22.34 8.26 -21.84
N ILE A 252 -21.81 7.07 -22.08
CA ILE A 252 -20.39 6.75 -21.89
C ILE A 252 -19.66 7.01 -23.21
N GLN A 253 -18.52 7.69 -23.18
CA GLN A 253 -17.51 7.63 -24.24
C GLN A 253 -16.10 7.49 -23.64
N THR A 254 -15.24 6.80 -24.37
CA THR A 254 -13.90 6.34 -23.98
C THR A 254 -12.83 7.03 -24.84
N VAL A 255 -11.56 6.59 -24.75
CA VAL A 255 -10.35 7.02 -25.53
C VAL A 255 -9.58 8.19 -24.90
N SER A 256 -8.24 8.26 -24.83
CA SER A 256 -7.11 7.28 -24.76
C SER A 256 -5.81 8.06 -24.40
N LEU A 257 -4.70 7.37 -24.10
CA LEU A 257 -3.39 7.94 -23.71
C LEU A 257 -2.68 8.73 -24.84
N ILE A 258 -1.67 9.55 -24.48
CA ILE A 258 -0.30 9.55 -25.08
C ILE A 258 0.73 10.38 -24.26
N GLU A 259 1.78 9.67 -23.81
CA GLU A 259 3.24 9.96 -23.67
C GLU A 259 3.88 11.20 -22.98
N GLN A 260 5.13 10.94 -22.56
CA GLN A 260 6.14 11.70 -21.77
C GLN A 260 7.05 12.61 -22.66
N PRO A 261 7.89 13.56 -22.14
CA PRO A 261 9.06 13.27 -21.28
C PRO A 261 9.52 14.36 -20.26
N ALA A 262 10.62 14.07 -19.55
CA ALA A 262 11.32 14.91 -18.54
C ALA A 262 12.82 15.10 -18.96
N PRO A 263 13.79 15.55 -18.11
CA PRO A 263 13.77 16.17 -16.78
C PRO A 263 14.66 17.45 -16.69
N VAL A 264 14.97 17.94 -15.46
CA VAL A 264 16.30 18.39 -14.95
C VAL A 264 16.16 19.14 -13.60
N GLU A 265 17.20 19.06 -12.76
CA GLU A 265 17.39 19.68 -11.42
C GLU A 265 17.93 21.14 -11.53
N THR A 266 18.18 21.97 -10.51
CA THR A 266 18.35 21.92 -9.02
C THR A 266 18.01 23.36 -8.50
N ASP A 267 17.98 23.81 -7.23
CA ASP A 267 18.35 23.29 -5.90
C ASP A 267 17.54 24.05 -4.79
N SER A 268 17.83 23.80 -3.51
CA SER A 268 17.19 24.40 -2.33
C SER A 268 17.77 25.76 -1.86
N ASP A 269 16.97 26.61 -1.19
CA ASP A 269 17.03 26.86 0.28
C ASP A 269 15.87 27.82 0.74
N PRO A 270 15.85 28.49 1.92
CA PRO A 270 15.03 28.06 3.05
C PRO A 270 13.81 28.92 3.41
N GLY A 271 12.88 28.29 4.14
CA GLY A 271 12.35 28.89 5.38
C GLY A 271 10.94 29.48 5.35
N LEU A 272 9.99 28.74 5.94
CA LEU A 272 8.93 29.30 6.82
C LEU A 272 8.20 28.18 7.59
N ASP A 273 8.46 28.15 8.90
CA ASP A 273 7.79 27.45 10.00
C ASP A 273 7.01 26.14 9.74
N ARG A 274 7.61 25.04 10.23
CA ARG A 274 6.93 23.76 10.47
C ARG A 274 6.02 23.85 11.69
N HIS A 275 4.75 24.24 11.50
CA HIS A 275 3.71 23.73 12.39
C HIS A 275 3.42 22.27 12.03
N ASN A 276 3.96 21.35 12.82
CA ASN A 276 3.58 19.94 12.74
C ASN A 276 2.07 19.81 12.97
N VAL A 277 1.38 19.13 12.05
CA VAL A 277 0.05 18.57 12.31
C VAL A 277 0.30 17.18 12.90
N GLU A 278 0.09 17.04 14.20
CA GLU A 278 0.16 15.76 14.91
C GLU A 278 -0.81 14.75 14.23
N GLY A 279 -0.29 13.58 13.81
CA GLY A 279 -1.06 12.55 13.12
C GLY A 279 -1.35 12.78 11.62
N GLY A 280 -0.93 13.89 11.03
CA GLY A 280 -1.34 14.30 9.68
C GLY A 280 -0.80 13.44 8.52
N TYR A 281 -1.57 13.36 7.43
CA TYR A 281 -1.11 12.83 6.15
C TYR A 281 -0.26 13.88 5.39
N SER A 282 0.68 13.42 4.56
CA SER A 282 1.30 14.27 3.53
C SER A 282 1.46 13.54 2.21
N PHE A 283 1.24 14.24 1.09
CA PHE A 283 1.44 13.70 -0.26
C PHE A 283 2.27 14.61 -1.16
N SER A 284 2.93 14.04 -2.17
CA SER A 284 3.58 14.78 -3.26
C SER A 284 3.38 14.12 -4.62
N SER A 285 3.33 14.92 -5.69
CA SER A 285 3.29 14.47 -7.09
C SER A 285 3.80 15.56 -8.05
N GLN A 286 3.95 15.23 -9.34
CA GLN A 286 4.23 16.22 -10.39
C GLN A 286 2.95 17.00 -10.73
N THR A 287 1.87 16.28 -11.05
CA THR A 287 0.55 16.85 -11.32
C THR A 287 -0.53 16.19 -10.46
N ALA A 288 -1.70 16.84 -10.40
CA ALA A 288 -2.90 16.28 -9.81
C ALA A 288 -4.15 16.74 -10.56
N SER A 289 -5.14 15.86 -10.70
CA SER A 289 -6.47 16.23 -11.17
C SER A 289 -7.56 15.70 -10.23
N ALA A 290 -8.53 16.53 -9.90
CA ALA A 290 -9.65 16.17 -9.04
C ALA A 290 -10.99 16.54 -9.69
N GLU A 291 -11.99 15.67 -9.52
CA GLU A 291 -13.39 15.98 -9.80
C GLU A 291 -14.16 15.89 -8.48
N VAL A 292 -14.91 16.95 -8.14
CA VAL A 292 -15.66 17.06 -6.88
C VAL A 292 -17.12 17.37 -7.19
N THR A 293 -18.03 16.54 -6.68
CA THR A 293 -19.48 16.76 -6.83
C THR A 293 -19.97 17.68 -5.73
N LEU A 294 -20.31 18.91 -6.09
CA LEU A 294 -20.91 19.88 -5.17
C LEU A 294 -22.30 19.40 -4.72
N PRO A 295 -22.62 19.47 -3.42
CA PRO A 295 -23.98 19.17 -2.95
C PRO A 295 -24.98 20.19 -3.51
N GLU A 296 -26.21 19.75 -3.74
CA GLU A 296 -27.29 20.69 -4.07
C GLU A 296 -27.48 21.71 -2.94
N ARG A 297 -27.74 22.97 -3.32
CA ARG A 297 -27.99 24.08 -2.38
C ARG A 297 -29.37 23.88 -1.74
N SER A 298 -29.42 23.01 -0.74
CA SER A 298 -30.65 22.47 -0.15
C SER A 298 -31.62 23.57 0.30
N GLU A 299 -32.92 23.36 0.01
CA GLU A 299 -33.95 24.35 0.36
C GLU A 299 -34.00 24.61 1.87
N PRO A 300 -34.28 25.87 2.30
CA PRO A 300 -34.17 26.32 3.68
C PRO A 300 -35.26 25.71 4.60
N GLY A 301 -35.05 24.45 4.95
CA GLY A 301 -35.93 23.61 5.77
C GLY A 301 -35.49 22.13 5.83
N SER A 302 -34.63 21.69 4.90
CA SER A 302 -34.09 20.33 4.88
C SER A 302 -33.11 20.08 6.04
N ASN A 303 -33.59 19.45 7.11
CA ASN A 303 -32.84 19.21 8.35
C ASN A 303 -31.87 18.00 8.25
N ARG A 304 -31.28 17.76 7.07
CA ARG A 304 -30.33 16.65 6.83
C ARG A 304 -28.93 17.01 7.34
N LYS A 305 -28.34 16.11 8.14
CA LYS A 305 -27.00 16.30 8.77
C LYS A 305 -25.92 16.59 7.72
N ARG A 306 -25.12 17.64 7.93
CA ARG A 306 -23.98 18.08 7.09
C ARG A 306 -22.74 17.16 7.14
N GLN A 307 -22.92 15.84 7.31
CA GLN A 307 -21.85 14.88 7.69
C GLN A 307 -21.49 13.85 6.60
N GLN A 308 -21.70 14.18 5.33
CA GLN A 308 -21.23 13.37 4.20
C GLN A 308 -20.19 14.15 3.41
N THR A 309 -18.99 13.58 3.27
CA THR A 309 -17.96 14.06 2.35
C THR A 309 -18.54 14.07 0.92
N PRO A 310 -18.37 15.16 0.13
CA PRO A 310 -18.86 15.19 -1.24
C PRO A 310 -18.19 14.11 -2.09
N PRO A 311 -18.91 13.46 -3.03
CA PRO A 311 -18.31 12.47 -3.92
C PRO A 311 -17.15 13.07 -4.73
N PHE A 312 -16.01 12.37 -4.74
CA PHE A 312 -14.79 12.82 -5.40
C PHE A 312 -14.07 11.69 -6.17
N SER A 313 -13.30 12.10 -7.18
CA SER A 313 -12.24 11.33 -7.81
C SER A 313 -10.97 12.18 -7.83
N LEU A 314 -9.85 11.63 -7.40
CA LEU A 314 -8.54 12.27 -7.34
C LEU A 314 -7.51 11.41 -8.07
N TRP A 315 -6.78 12.01 -8.99
CA TRP A 315 -5.56 11.48 -9.59
C TRP A 315 -4.36 12.28 -9.10
N LEU A 316 -3.30 11.59 -8.68
CA LEU A 316 -1.95 12.14 -8.53
C LEU A 316 -1.05 11.43 -9.55
N GLU A 317 -0.19 12.16 -10.25
CA GLU A 317 0.66 11.58 -11.30
C GLU A 317 2.09 12.12 -11.23
N GLY A 318 3.06 11.25 -11.56
CA GLY A 318 4.48 11.53 -11.57
C GLY A 318 5.09 11.59 -10.16
N ASN A 319 6.03 10.68 -9.86
CA ASN A 319 6.76 10.60 -8.58
C ASN A 319 5.83 10.69 -7.35
N VAL A 320 4.74 9.92 -7.35
CA VAL A 320 3.74 9.96 -6.29
C VAL A 320 4.32 9.37 -5.01
N ASN A 321 4.22 10.11 -3.91
CA ASN A 321 4.55 9.66 -2.58
C ASN A 321 3.43 10.10 -1.62
N VAL A 322 2.97 9.19 -0.76
CA VAL A 322 1.96 9.46 0.27
C VAL A 322 2.46 8.86 1.59
N SER A 323 2.61 9.69 2.62
CA SER A 323 3.06 9.25 3.94
C SER A 323 2.07 9.62 5.04
N ARG A 324 1.87 8.73 6.01
CA ARG A 324 1.19 9.03 7.28
C ARG A 324 2.20 8.94 8.42
N LYS A 325 2.18 9.93 9.32
CA LYS A 325 3.03 9.94 10.53
C LYS A 325 2.21 10.27 11.78
N THR A 326 2.01 9.28 12.64
CA THR A 326 1.38 9.40 13.96
C THR A 326 2.40 9.12 15.07
N ASP A 327 2.00 9.34 16.33
CA ASP A 327 2.82 9.04 17.50
C ASP A 327 2.94 7.52 17.78
N VAL A 328 2.22 6.69 17.02
CA VAL A 328 2.20 5.22 17.13
C VAL A 328 2.98 4.64 15.94
N PRO A 329 4.24 4.18 16.10
CA PRO A 329 5.10 3.86 14.96
C PRO A 329 4.60 2.74 14.03
N SER A 330 3.71 1.87 14.52
CA SER A 330 3.07 0.81 13.72
C SER A 330 1.91 1.28 12.84
N GLU A 331 1.38 2.50 13.04
CA GLU A 331 0.40 3.14 12.15
C GLU A 331 1.05 3.97 11.03
N ASN A 332 2.36 4.18 11.11
CA ASN A 332 3.11 4.90 10.10
C ASN A 332 3.22 4.07 8.81
N PHE A 333 2.96 4.72 7.68
CA PHE A 333 3.20 4.13 6.37
C PHE A 333 3.73 5.15 5.36
N ASP A 334 4.51 4.66 4.39
CA ASP A 334 4.89 5.37 3.17
C ASP A 334 4.40 4.54 1.96
N ALA A 335 3.75 5.19 0.99
CA ALA A 335 3.27 4.57 -0.24
C ALA A 335 3.78 5.35 -1.46
N ARG A 336 4.42 4.67 -2.42
CA ARG A 336 5.15 5.31 -3.53
C ARG A 336 4.82 4.66 -4.87
N GLY A 337 4.79 5.45 -5.94
CA GLY A 337 4.50 4.97 -7.29
C GLY A 337 4.54 6.06 -8.37
N ASN A 338 4.12 5.70 -9.58
CA ASN A 338 4.05 6.58 -10.74
C ASN A 338 2.69 7.30 -10.84
N GLN A 339 1.60 6.66 -10.42
CA GLN A 339 0.26 7.25 -10.39
C GLN A 339 -0.55 6.74 -9.18
N LEU A 340 -1.49 7.55 -8.69
CA LEU A 340 -2.47 7.17 -7.68
C LEU A 340 -3.87 7.64 -8.10
N HIS A 341 -4.85 6.73 -8.12
CA HIS A 341 -6.27 7.05 -8.28
C HIS A 341 -7.03 6.76 -6.98
N ALA A 342 -7.65 7.77 -6.38
CA ALA A 342 -8.49 7.65 -5.20
C ALA A 342 -9.92 8.12 -5.51
N VAL A 343 -10.92 7.31 -5.16
CA VAL A 343 -12.34 7.62 -5.34
C VAL A 343 -13.07 7.45 -4.02
N GLY A 344 -13.86 8.45 -3.64
CA GLY A 344 -14.80 8.35 -2.52
C GLY A 344 -16.20 8.74 -2.99
N LYS A 345 -17.18 7.83 -2.84
CA LYS A 345 -18.60 8.14 -3.13
C LYS A 345 -19.39 8.53 -1.87
N SER A 346 -18.92 8.08 -0.72
CA SER A 346 -19.43 8.45 0.61
C SER A 346 -18.32 8.29 1.64
N THR A 347 -18.59 8.64 2.90
CA THR A 347 -17.64 8.54 4.02
C THR A 347 -17.04 7.13 4.18
N ASN A 348 -17.78 6.08 3.80
CA ASN A 348 -17.42 4.67 3.99
C ASN A 348 -17.32 3.89 2.65
N GLU A 349 -17.52 4.53 1.50
CA GLU A 349 -17.35 3.90 0.19
C GLU A 349 -16.19 4.56 -0.54
N ARG A 350 -14.99 4.01 -0.30
CA ARG A 350 -13.74 4.45 -0.90
C ARG A 350 -12.99 3.30 -1.56
N SER A 351 -12.25 3.65 -2.61
CA SER A 351 -11.29 2.76 -3.27
C SER A 351 -10.07 3.55 -3.71
N MET A 352 -8.89 2.96 -3.57
CA MET A 352 -7.61 3.54 -3.94
C MET A 352 -6.83 2.58 -4.84
N LYS A 353 -6.12 3.11 -5.83
CA LYS A 353 -5.30 2.34 -6.78
C LYS A 353 -3.95 3.02 -6.93
N LEU A 354 -2.88 2.34 -6.55
CA LEU A 354 -1.51 2.81 -6.69
C LEU A 354 -0.84 2.03 -7.83
N PHE A 355 -0.22 2.73 -8.78
CA PHE A 355 0.45 2.17 -9.95
C PHE A 355 1.91 2.60 -9.95
N GLY A 356 2.83 1.73 -10.38
CA GLY A 356 4.25 2.07 -10.46
C GLY A 356 5.12 0.89 -10.88
N ASP A 357 6.42 1.15 -11.07
CA ASP A 357 7.37 0.19 -11.62
C ASP A 357 8.55 -0.09 -10.67
N PRO A 358 8.32 -0.66 -9.45
CA PRO A 358 7.04 -1.07 -8.88
C PRO A 358 6.34 0.05 -8.08
N ALA A 359 5.05 -0.11 -7.79
CA ALA A 359 4.40 0.54 -6.66
C ALA A 359 4.83 -0.15 -5.36
N THR A 360 5.05 0.63 -4.29
CA THR A 360 5.50 0.15 -2.98
C THR A 360 4.64 0.69 -1.85
N VAL A 361 4.34 -0.13 -0.84
CA VAL A 361 3.73 0.30 0.43
C VAL A 361 4.54 -0.28 1.60
N GLU A 362 5.08 0.59 2.43
CA GLU A 362 5.95 0.30 3.57
C GLU A 362 5.26 0.66 4.89
N SER A 363 5.33 -0.21 5.90
CA SER A 363 5.08 0.09 7.31
C SER A 363 6.26 -0.38 8.17
N ALA A 364 6.20 -0.16 9.49
CA ALA A 364 7.29 -0.51 10.40
C ALA A 364 7.71 -2.00 10.39
N ASP A 365 6.80 -2.92 10.08
CA ASP A 365 6.99 -4.37 10.07
C ASP A 365 6.69 -5.06 8.73
N ARG A 366 6.09 -4.35 7.75
CA ARG A 366 5.59 -4.90 6.49
C ARG A 366 6.07 -4.12 5.28
N HIS A 367 6.17 -4.83 4.15
CA HIS A 367 6.45 -4.26 2.83
C HIS A 367 5.59 -4.93 1.77
N LEU A 368 5.04 -4.18 0.83
CA LEU A 368 4.25 -4.69 -0.29
C LEU A 368 4.70 -4.03 -1.59
N GLU A 369 4.95 -4.84 -2.62
CA GLU A 369 5.40 -4.41 -3.95
C GLU A 369 4.56 -5.06 -5.05
N GLY A 370 4.27 -4.32 -6.11
CA GLY A 370 3.67 -4.84 -7.35
C GLY A 370 3.49 -3.75 -8.40
N ALA A 371 3.10 -4.10 -9.63
CA ALA A 371 2.88 -3.10 -10.68
C ALA A 371 1.64 -2.21 -10.42
N ARG A 372 0.62 -2.79 -9.76
CA ARG A 372 -0.63 -2.12 -9.40
C ARG A 372 -1.20 -2.72 -8.12
N ILE A 373 -1.53 -1.87 -7.15
CA ILE A 373 -2.13 -2.22 -5.86
C ILE A 373 -3.50 -1.52 -5.76
N ASP A 374 -4.59 -2.29 -5.85
CA ASP A 374 -5.97 -1.83 -5.65
C ASP A 374 -6.44 -2.16 -4.21
N LEU A 375 -6.97 -1.16 -3.50
CA LEU A 375 -7.53 -1.29 -2.14
C LEU A 375 -9.00 -0.84 -2.13
N HIS A 376 -9.87 -1.60 -1.46
CA HIS A 376 -11.31 -1.34 -1.37
C HIS A 376 -11.81 -1.41 0.08
N GLU A 377 -11.99 -0.26 0.72
CA GLU A 377 -12.31 -0.09 2.15
C GLU A 377 -13.56 -0.88 2.55
N LEU A 378 -14.68 -0.62 1.85
CA LEU A 378 -16.00 -1.23 2.12
C LEU A 378 -16.05 -2.76 1.92
N GLN A 379 -15.06 -3.34 1.22
CA GLN A 379 -15.03 -4.76 0.89
C GLN A 379 -13.97 -5.54 1.68
N GLU A 380 -13.19 -4.85 2.54
CA GLU A 380 -12.02 -5.39 3.25
C GLU A 380 -11.13 -6.22 2.30
N TYR A 381 -10.92 -5.67 1.09
CA TYR A 381 -10.33 -6.31 -0.08
C TYR A 381 -9.11 -5.55 -0.61
N ALA A 382 -8.06 -6.31 -0.95
CA ALA A 382 -6.93 -5.81 -1.75
C ALA A 382 -6.63 -6.75 -2.91
N ASP A 383 -6.16 -6.19 -4.03
CA ASP A 383 -5.72 -6.91 -5.23
C ASP A 383 -4.37 -6.32 -5.67
N VAL A 384 -3.38 -7.18 -5.92
CA VAL A 384 -2.10 -6.78 -6.50
C VAL A 384 -1.89 -7.54 -7.79
N ALA A 385 -1.99 -6.81 -8.90
CA ALA A 385 -1.97 -7.38 -10.24
C ALA A 385 -0.54 -7.46 -10.80
N GLY A 386 -0.24 -8.59 -11.45
CA GLY A 386 1.10 -8.92 -11.92
C GLY A 386 1.98 -9.51 -10.82
N SER A 387 3.25 -9.71 -11.15
CA SER A 387 4.29 -10.13 -10.21
C SER A 387 4.48 -9.11 -9.09
N GLY A 388 4.76 -9.60 -7.89
CA GLY A 388 4.97 -8.75 -6.72
C GLY A 388 5.63 -9.49 -5.55
N ARG A 389 5.77 -8.77 -4.44
CA ARG A 389 6.39 -9.24 -3.20
C ARG A 389 5.61 -8.71 -2.00
N ILE A 390 5.48 -9.53 -0.97
CA ILE A 390 5.12 -9.09 0.37
C ILE A 390 6.18 -9.59 1.36
N GLN A 391 6.58 -8.73 2.29
CA GLN A 391 7.51 -9.06 3.36
C GLN A 391 6.85 -8.75 4.71
N PHE A 392 7.10 -9.61 5.69
CA PHE A 392 6.76 -9.39 7.09
C PHE A 392 7.82 -10.03 7.99
N VAL A 393 7.92 -9.59 9.24
CA VAL A 393 8.88 -10.13 10.22
C VAL A 393 8.26 -11.32 10.96
N THR A 394 9.04 -12.39 11.16
CA THR A 394 8.67 -13.57 11.97
C THR A 394 9.75 -13.87 13.01
N ASP A 395 9.37 -14.35 14.18
CA ASP A 395 10.27 -14.90 15.20
C ASP A 395 10.44 -16.43 15.07
N ARG A 396 9.68 -17.09 14.19
CA ARG A 396 9.70 -18.54 13.96
C ARG A 396 10.01 -18.94 12.52
N GLY A 397 10.67 -20.08 12.41
CA GLY A 397 11.04 -20.74 11.16
C GLY A 397 9.89 -21.48 10.47
N LEU A 398 10.12 -21.91 9.22
CA LEU A 398 9.15 -22.75 8.48
C LEU A 398 9.05 -24.19 9.02
N ASP A 399 10.00 -24.63 9.86
CA ASP A 399 9.87 -25.86 10.67
C ASP A 399 9.20 -25.60 12.04
N GLY A 400 8.80 -24.36 12.33
CA GLY A 400 8.21 -23.94 13.59
C GLY A 400 9.18 -23.75 14.75
N SER A 401 10.50 -23.86 14.52
CA SER A 401 11.51 -23.52 15.55
C SER A 401 11.55 -22.01 15.80
N LYS A 402 11.89 -21.58 17.03
CA LYS A 402 12.08 -20.14 17.35
C LYS A 402 13.47 -19.70 16.89
N LEU A 403 13.53 -18.65 16.07
CA LEU A 403 14.74 -18.12 15.47
C LEU A 403 15.61 -17.41 16.52
N SER A 404 16.92 -17.32 16.28
CA SER A 404 17.85 -16.61 17.18
C SER A 404 17.61 -15.09 17.23
N ARG A 405 16.92 -14.55 16.23
CA ARG A 405 16.45 -13.16 16.09
C ARG A 405 15.25 -13.16 15.14
N PRO A 406 14.32 -12.18 15.23
CA PRO A 406 13.30 -12.01 14.20
C PRO A 406 13.93 -11.79 12.82
N ALA A 407 13.34 -12.39 11.78
CA ALA A 407 13.86 -12.39 10.42
C ALA A 407 12.75 -12.09 9.39
N PRO A 408 13.08 -11.52 8.22
CA PRO A 408 12.10 -11.20 7.19
C PRO A 408 11.67 -12.45 6.42
N LEU A 409 10.39 -12.82 6.50
CA LEU A 409 9.75 -13.77 5.60
C LEU A 409 9.26 -13.01 4.37
N ASN A 410 9.79 -13.37 3.19
CA ASN A 410 9.41 -12.78 1.90
C ASN A 410 8.56 -13.80 1.12
N ILE A 411 7.39 -13.37 0.62
CA ILE A 411 6.59 -14.13 -0.35
C ILE A 411 6.62 -13.38 -1.67
N TYR A 412 7.08 -14.04 -2.73
CA TYR A 412 7.07 -13.57 -4.10
C TYR A 412 6.00 -14.32 -4.89
N TRP A 413 5.35 -13.67 -5.85
CA TRP A 413 4.43 -14.28 -6.82
C TRP A 413 4.62 -13.67 -8.21
N SER A 414 4.01 -14.27 -9.23
CA SER A 414 4.21 -13.89 -10.64
C SER A 414 2.95 -13.52 -11.43
N ASP A 415 1.74 -13.91 -11.00
CA ASP A 415 0.48 -13.55 -11.69
C ASP A 415 -0.35 -12.52 -10.90
N ARG A 416 -0.74 -12.83 -9.65
CA ARG A 416 -1.45 -11.90 -8.76
C ARG A 416 -1.42 -12.30 -7.29
N MET A 417 -1.74 -11.35 -6.42
CA MET A 417 -2.14 -11.59 -5.02
C MET A 417 -3.53 -10.98 -4.75
N GLN A 418 -4.37 -11.67 -3.99
CA GLN A 418 -5.70 -11.22 -3.59
C GLN A 418 -5.92 -11.42 -2.08
N PHE A 419 -6.26 -10.35 -1.36
CA PHE A 419 -6.50 -10.36 0.08
C PHE A 419 -7.98 -10.20 0.41
N ARG A 420 -8.54 -11.03 1.30
CA ARG A 420 -9.90 -10.88 1.86
C ARG A 420 -9.91 -11.24 3.36
N GLY A 421 -10.16 -10.24 4.22
CA GLY A 421 -10.36 -10.39 5.68
C GLY A 421 -9.18 -10.99 6.45
N ARG A 422 -9.03 -12.32 6.40
CA ARG A 422 -7.94 -13.10 7.04
C ARG A 422 -7.11 -13.92 6.06
N SER A 423 -7.35 -13.86 4.74
CA SER A 423 -6.70 -14.74 3.77
C SER A 423 -6.07 -13.98 2.61
N ALA A 424 -4.80 -14.27 2.31
CA ALA A 424 -4.11 -13.86 1.08
C ALA A 424 -3.95 -15.05 0.14
N THR A 425 -4.48 -14.95 -1.07
CA THR A 425 -4.29 -15.95 -2.14
C THR A 425 -3.27 -15.42 -3.15
N PHE A 426 -2.19 -16.17 -3.36
CA PHE A 426 -1.11 -15.89 -4.30
C PHE A 426 -1.17 -16.86 -5.49
N VAL A 427 -0.99 -16.34 -6.70
CA VAL A 427 -1.17 -17.09 -7.96
C VAL A 427 0.07 -16.96 -8.85
N GLY A 428 0.36 -18.02 -9.61
CA GLY A 428 1.55 -18.17 -10.45
C GLY A 428 2.65 -18.94 -9.73
N GLN A 429 3.88 -18.86 -10.24
CA GLN A 429 5.05 -19.32 -9.48
C GLN A 429 5.15 -18.50 -8.19
N VAL A 430 4.85 -19.12 -7.06
CA VAL A 430 4.97 -18.57 -5.71
C VAL A 430 6.27 -19.07 -5.09
N ARG A 431 7.01 -18.17 -4.45
CA ARG A 431 8.26 -18.49 -3.74
C ARG A 431 8.27 -17.81 -2.39
N VAL A 432 8.37 -18.60 -1.33
CA VAL A 432 8.52 -18.13 0.05
C VAL A 432 9.99 -18.28 0.46
N VAL A 433 10.59 -17.23 1.01
CA VAL A 433 12.00 -17.19 1.41
C VAL A 433 12.14 -16.62 2.81
N LEU A 434 12.70 -17.43 3.72
CA LEU A 434 13.17 -17.02 5.04
C LEU A 434 14.70 -17.10 5.06
N LYS A 435 15.36 -16.04 5.52
CA LYS A 435 16.82 -16.07 5.77
C LYS A 435 17.15 -15.35 7.07
N ASP A 436 17.70 -16.08 8.02
CA ASP A 436 18.29 -15.48 9.23
C ASP A 436 19.84 -15.47 9.17
N GLY A 437 20.47 -16.29 8.33
CA GLY A 437 21.93 -16.38 8.17
C GLY A 437 22.73 -16.83 9.41
N VAL A 438 22.07 -17.34 10.45
CA VAL A 438 22.65 -17.63 11.78
C VAL A 438 22.23 -19.01 12.31
N THR A 439 20.93 -19.31 12.24
CA THR A 439 20.25 -20.50 12.78
C THR A 439 19.47 -21.29 11.73
N GLN A 440 18.81 -20.63 10.78
CA GLN A 440 18.03 -21.28 9.72
C GLN A 440 17.86 -20.38 8.47
N ASP A 441 18.10 -20.98 7.30
CA ASP A 441 17.60 -20.48 6.02
C ASP A 441 16.56 -21.49 5.48
N ALA A 442 15.43 -21.01 4.93
CA ALA A 442 14.37 -21.86 4.41
C ALA A 442 13.71 -21.27 3.15
N GLU A 443 13.32 -22.15 2.24
CA GLU A 443 12.67 -21.80 0.97
C GLU A 443 11.56 -22.79 0.63
N LEU A 444 10.42 -22.28 0.17
CA LEU A 444 9.29 -23.06 -0.34
C LEU A 444 8.88 -22.51 -1.72
N GLN A 445 8.54 -23.38 -2.67
CA GLN A 445 8.02 -23.01 -3.98
C GLN A 445 6.76 -23.82 -4.32
N CYS A 446 5.79 -23.22 -5.00
CA CYS A 446 4.56 -23.87 -5.47
C CYS A 446 3.88 -23.07 -6.60
N ALA A 447 2.89 -23.66 -7.28
CA ALA A 447 2.13 -23.01 -8.36
C ALA A 447 0.94 -22.13 -7.89
N GLY A 448 0.70 -22.08 -6.58
CA GLY A 448 -0.29 -21.24 -5.93
C GLY A 448 -0.29 -21.46 -4.43
N MET A 449 -0.67 -20.44 -3.66
CA MET A 449 -0.64 -20.50 -2.19
C MET A 449 -1.78 -19.70 -1.58
N THR A 450 -2.40 -20.21 -0.51
CA THR A 450 -3.26 -19.43 0.38
C THR A 450 -2.59 -19.32 1.75
N ALA A 451 -2.41 -18.10 2.23
CA ALA A 451 -1.93 -17.80 3.57
C ALA A 451 -3.10 -17.27 4.41
N HIS A 452 -3.34 -17.90 5.56
CA HIS A 452 -4.36 -17.50 6.52
C HIS A 452 -3.69 -16.84 7.73
N PHE A 453 -4.15 -15.67 8.12
CA PHE A 453 -3.62 -14.88 9.23
C PHE A 453 -4.38 -15.16 10.53
N ALA A 454 -3.68 -15.05 11.66
CA ALA A 454 -4.18 -15.36 13.00
C ALA A 454 -5.18 -14.33 13.54
N ASP A 455 -5.10 -13.09 13.06
CA ASP A 455 -5.93 -11.95 13.43
C ASP A 455 -6.61 -11.34 12.19
N ASP A 456 -7.68 -10.59 12.39
CA ASP A 456 -8.33 -9.84 11.31
C ASP A 456 -7.44 -8.66 10.88
N VAL A 457 -7.09 -8.59 9.60
CA VAL A 457 -6.36 -7.44 9.04
C VAL A 457 -7.38 -6.42 8.58
N THR A 458 -7.76 -5.51 9.48
CA THR A 458 -8.84 -4.56 9.23
C THR A 458 -8.36 -3.34 8.44
N PHE A 459 -8.95 -3.10 7.27
CA PHE A 459 -8.79 -1.85 6.50
C PHE A 459 -9.69 -0.74 7.06
N ARG A 460 -9.55 -0.41 8.34
CA ARG A 460 -10.53 0.43 9.06
C ARG A 460 -10.02 1.81 9.42
N ALA A 461 -10.98 2.73 9.57
CA ALA A 461 -10.78 3.95 10.31
C ALA A 461 -10.50 3.61 11.78
N SER A 462 -9.54 4.29 12.39
CA SER A 462 -9.46 4.32 13.86
C SER A 462 -10.77 4.94 14.41
N PRO A 463 -11.33 4.51 15.55
CA PRO A 463 -12.62 5.00 16.05
C PRO A 463 -12.68 6.50 16.43
N SER A 464 -11.58 7.25 16.32
CA SER A 464 -11.57 8.71 16.31
C SER A 464 -12.44 9.26 15.17
N GLU A 465 -13.30 10.25 15.44
CA GLU A 465 -14.37 10.70 14.54
C GLU A 465 -13.92 11.38 13.22
N LYS A 466 -13.33 10.61 12.30
CA LYS A 466 -13.24 10.84 10.85
C LYS A 466 -12.98 9.51 10.14
N GLY A 467 -13.53 9.35 8.94
CA GLY A 467 -13.26 8.14 8.15
C GLY A 467 -11.81 8.14 7.67
N GLU A 468 -11.03 7.15 8.06
CA GLU A 468 -9.67 6.87 7.62
C GLU A 468 -9.60 5.43 7.08
N ALA A 469 -8.49 5.05 6.44
CA ALA A 469 -8.20 3.65 6.13
C ALA A 469 -6.79 3.34 6.62
N VAL A 470 -6.68 2.54 7.68
CA VAL A 470 -5.41 2.11 8.28
C VAL A 470 -5.16 0.65 7.95
N PHE A 471 -3.91 0.29 7.68
CA PHE A 471 -3.47 -1.09 7.50
C PHE A 471 -3.01 -1.65 8.85
N SER A 472 -3.94 -1.92 9.76
CA SER A 472 -3.63 -2.41 11.10
C SER A 472 -4.16 -3.83 11.36
N ALA A 473 -3.34 -4.62 12.05
CA ALA A 473 -3.79 -5.74 12.86
C ALA A 473 -3.66 -5.30 14.33
N GLU A 474 -4.57 -5.72 15.21
CA GLU A 474 -4.42 -5.44 16.64
C GLU A 474 -3.19 -6.19 17.19
N GLU A 475 -2.24 -5.50 17.83
CA GLU A 475 -1.13 -6.17 18.53
C GLU A 475 -1.64 -6.90 19.79
N LYS A 476 -2.10 -8.15 19.62
CA LYS A 476 -2.33 -9.11 20.71
C LYS A 476 -1.30 -10.23 20.61
N ASP A 477 -0.58 -10.44 21.71
CA ASP A 477 0.48 -11.44 21.92
C ASP A 477 1.68 -11.43 20.94
N LYS A 478 2.74 -10.70 21.33
CA LYS A 478 4.05 -10.60 20.64
C LYS A 478 4.90 -11.90 20.61
N ASP A 479 4.29 -13.05 20.84
CA ASP A 479 4.94 -14.37 20.83
C ASP A 479 4.26 -15.35 19.85
N ASN A 480 3.25 -14.88 19.11
CA ASN A 480 2.57 -15.61 18.03
C ASN A 480 3.01 -15.13 16.65
N SER A 481 3.13 -16.07 15.70
CA SER A 481 3.27 -15.77 14.28
C SER A 481 1.96 -15.15 13.75
N PRO A 482 2.00 -14.06 12.95
CA PRO A 482 0.81 -13.49 12.33
C PRO A 482 0.17 -14.45 11.31
N LEU A 483 0.95 -15.43 10.81
CA LEU A 483 0.53 -16.49 9.91
C LEU A 483 0.06 -17.72 10.72
N GLU A 484 -1.20 -18.11 10.53
CA GLU A 484 -1.85 -19.27 11.16
C GLU A 484 -1.65 -20.55 10.33
N ARG A 485 -1.88 -20.48 9.02
CA ARG A 485 -1.90 -21.64 8.11
C ARG A 485 -1.45 -21.26 6.70
N LEU A 486 -0.76 -22.20 6.05
CA LEU A 486 -0.45 -22.20 4.63
C LEU A 486 -1.14 -23.39 3.94
N ASP A 487 -1.72 -23.14 2.78
CA ASP A 487 -2.14 -24.15 1.81
C ASP A 487 -1.42 -23.89 0.49
N CYS A 488 -0.55 -24.80 0.08
CA CYS A 488 0.29 -24.71 -1.11
C CYS A 488 -0.17 -25.74 -2.14
N HIS A 489 -0.34 -25.31 -3.39
CA HIS A 489 -0.93 -26.10 -4.46
C HIS A 489 -0.02 -26.23 -5.67
N GLY A 490 0.04 -27.43 -6.25
CA GLY A 490 0.78 -27.73 -7.47
C GLY A 490 2.30 -27.74 -7.27
N THR A 491 2.88 -28.93 -7.21
CA THR A 491 4.33 -29.20 -7.14
C THR A 491 5.02 -28.35 -6.07
N VAL A 492 4.67 -28.63 -4.81
CA VAL A 492 5.26 -27.95 -3.66
C VAL A 492 6.66 -28.51 -3.42
N THR A 493 7.69 -27.68 -3.51
CA THR A 493 9.05 -28.02 -3.08
C THR A 493 9.42 -27.22 -1.83
N VAL A 494 10.10 -27.85 -0.89
CA VAL A 494 10.54 -27.24 0.37
C VAL A 494 12.01 -27.58 0.60
N ARG A 495 12.81 -26.60 1.01
CA ARG A 495 14.22 -26.73 1.38
C ARG A 495 14.46 -25.98 2.68
N ILE A 496 15.05 -26.65 3.67
CA ILE A 496 15.40 -26.07 4.97
C ILE A 496 16.86 -26.42 5.29
N GLU A 497 17.64 -25.45 5.72
CA GLU A 497 19.03 -25.63 6.14
C GLU A 497 19.20 -25.14 7.58
N GLU A 498 19.54 -26.06 8.49
CA GLU A 498 19.90 -25.70 9.87
C GLU A 498 21.35 -25.20 9.88
N LEU A 499 21.55 -23.98 10.37
CA LEU A 499 22.85 -23.30 10.43
C LEU A 499 23.42 -23.40 11.86
N ALA A 500 24.72 -23.67 11.96
CA ALA A 500 25.47 -23.51 13.19
C ALA A 500 26.58 -22.48 12.97
N LYS A 501 26.47 -21.30 13.61
CA LYS A 501 27.37 -20.15 13.39
C LYS A 501 27.45 -19.78 11.89
N GLY A 502 26.30 -19.70 11.22
CA GLY A 502 26.20 -19.34 9.79
C GLY A 502 26.73 -20.39 8.81
N ASN A 503 27.09 -21.60 9.27
CA ASN A 503 27.52 -22.71 8.40
C ASN A 503 26.43 -23.80 8.40
N PRO A 504 26.02 -24.35 7.23
CA PRO A 504 24.98 -25.38 7.18
C PRO A 504 25.49 -26.70 7.78
N VAL A 505 24.72 -27.24 8.72
CA VAL A 505 25.02 -28.50 9.42
C VAL A 505 23.94 -29.57 9.26
N SER A 506 22.73 -29.19 8.84
CA SER A 506 21.66 -30.12 8.44
C SER A 506 20.97 -29.55 7.21
N GLN A 507 20.54 -30.42 6.30
CA GLN A 507 19.73 -30.05 5.15
C GLN A 507 18.54 -30.99 5.03
N HIS A 508 17.36 -30.42 4.86
CA HIS A 508 16.10 -31.12 4.67
C HIS A 508 15.46 -30.65 3.36
N ARG A 509 14.93 -31.58 2.58
CA ARG A 509 14.18 -31.29 1.36
C ARG A 509 12.89 -32.12 1.32
N ALA A 510 11.88 -31.58 0.68
CA ALA A 510 10.59 -32.24 0.51
C ALA A 510 9.96 -31.83 -0.83
N GLU A 511 9.29 -32.78 -1.47
CA GLU A 511 8.55 -32.59 -2.71
C GLU A 511 7.17 -33.23 -2.57
N PHE A 512 6.11 -32.47 -2.87
CA PHE A 512 4.71 -32.87 -2.74
C PHE A 512 3.87 -32.39 -3.93
N ALA A 513 2.70 -32.97 -4.15
CA ALA A 513 1.72 -32.42 -5.09
C ALA A 513 1.02 -31.18 -4.50
N ASP A 514 0.54 -31.27 -3.25
CA ASP A 514 0.00 -30.19 -2.41
C ASP A 514 0.51 -30.32 -0.97
N LEU A 515 0.48 -29.22 -0.21
CA LEU A 515 0.86 -29.16 1.21
C LEU A 515 -0.04 -28.20 1.99
N THR A 516 -0.71 -28.71 3.02
CA THR A 516 -1.32 -27.92 4.10
C THR A 516 -0.41 -27.94 5.32
N LEU A 517 -0.11 -26.78 5.90
CA LEU A 517 0.69 -26.60 7.12
C LEU A 517 0.03 -25.57 8.04
N ASN A 518 -0.30 -25.97 9.28
CA ASN A 518 -0.75 -25.05 10.32
C ASN A 518 0.43 -24.70 11.25
N MET A 519 0.80 -23.42 11.28
CA MET A 519 1.99 -22.89 11.96
C MET A 519 1.85 -22.79 13.49
N GLN A 520 0.62 -22.77 14.00
CA GLN A 520 0.34 -22.66 15.44
C GLN A 520 0.35 -24.02 16.15
N THR A 521 -0.23 -25.04 15.52
CA THR A 521 -0.28 -26.42 16.06
C THR A 521 0.87 -27.29 15.58
N GLY A 522 1.54 -26.88 14.49
CA GLY A 522 2.55 -27.66 13.79
C GLY A 522 1.99 -28.82 12.96
N ASN A 523 0.67 -29.02 12.89
CA ASN A 523 0.10 -30.11 12.11
C ASN A 523 0.23 -29.83 10.60
N TYR A 524 0.58 -30.86 9.83
CA TYR A 524 0.66 -30.77 8.36
C TYR A 524 0.14 -32.02 7.68
N SER A 525 -0.28 -31.87 6.42
CA SER A 525 -0.71 -32.95 5.53
C SER A 525 -0.34 -32.62 4.09
N ALA A 526 0.16 -33.60 3.35
CA ALA A 526 0.60 -33.45 1.97
C ALA A 526 0.16 -34.63 1.08
N THR A 527 0.02 -34.37 -0.21
CA THR A 527 -0.36 -35.34 -1.25
C THR A 527 0.86 -35.76 -2.07
N GLY A 528 0.88 -37.02 -2.50
CA GLY A 528 1.90 -37.60 -3.37
C GLY A 528 1.52 -37.65 -4.85
N PRO A 529 2.37 -38.23 -5.72
CA PRO A 529 3.68 -38.80 -5.37
C PRO A 529 4.67 -37.73 -4.92
N GLY A 530 5.64 -38.12 -4.09
CA GLY A 530 6.57 -37.16 -3.50
C GLY A 530 7.78 -37.79 -2.82
N THR A 531 8.66 -36.93 -2.31
CA THR A 531 9.92 -37.31 -1.64
C THR A 531 10.11 -36.54 -0.34
N LEU A 532 10.79 -37.16 0.63
CA LEU A 532 11.36 -36.53 1.83
C LEU A 532 12.85 -36.88 1.90
N GLU A 533 13.73 -35.89 1.95
CA GLU A 533 15.20 -36.03 2.05
C GLU A 533 15.71 -35.31 3.30
N SER A 534 16.61 -35.94 4.05
CA SER A 534 17.15 -35.41 5.30
C SER A 534 18.61 -35.84 5.47
N VAL A 535 19.54 -34.88 5.47
CA VAL A 535 20.97 -35.10 5.69
C VAL A 535 21.40 -34.35 6.95
N ALA A 536 21.70 -35.09 8.03
CA ALA A 536 21.94 -34.53 9.36
C ALA A 536 23.17 -35.18 10.05
N PRO A 537 23.83 -34.55 11.03
CA PRO A 537 25.09 -35.06 11.58
C PRO A 537 24.94 -36.35 12.41
N ASP A 538 25.75 -37.36 12.13
CA ASP A 538 25.85 -38.59 12.95
C ASP A 538 26.71 -38.33 14.20
N ARG A 539 26.20 -37.51 15.13
CA ARG A 539 26.96 -37.03 16.32
C ARG A 539 27.43 -38.15 17.26
N LYS A 540 26.97 -39.39 17.08
CA LYS A 540 27.36 -40.57 17.87
C LYS A 540 28.05 -41.66 17.02
N ASN A 541 28.35 -41.38 15.75
CA ASN A 541 28.97 -42.30 14.77
C ASN A 541 28.29 -43.69 14.76
N GLN A 542 26.96 -43.68 14.72
CA GLN A 542 26.11 -44.87 14.86
C GLN A 542 25.87 -45.58 13.52
N LEU A 543 25.83 -44.81 12.44
CA LEU A 543 25.78 -45.28 11.07
C LEU A 543 27.15 -45.23 10.40
N GLY A 544 27.98 -44.23 10.72
CA GLY A 544 29.35 -44.20 10.21
C GLY A 544 30.15 -45.44 10.65
N GLY A 545 30.89 -46.04 9.72
CA GLY A 545 31.65 -47.27 9.97
C GLY A 545 32.98 -47.03 10.66
N ARG A 546 33.64 -48.09 11.15
CA ARG A 546 35.11 -48.10 11.13
C ARG A 546 35.53 -48.02 9.66
N PRO A 547 36.49 -47.16 9.27
CA PRO A 547 36.84 -46.98 7.87
C PRO A 547 37.37 -48.29 7.27
N THR A 548 36.64 -48.84 6.29
CA THR A 548 37.08 -50.01 5.54
C THR A 548 38.17 -49.60 4.57
N VAL A 549 39.43 -49.76 5.00
CA VAL A 549 40.62 -49.50 4.20
C VAL A 549 40.68 -50.49 3.03
N ARG A 550 40.02 -50.14 1.91
CA ARG A 550 40.21 -50.82 0.63
C ARG A 550 41.58 -50.47 0.09
N VAL A 551 42.60 -51.25 0.47
CA VAL A 551 43.92 -51.20 -0.16
C VAL A 551 43.80 -51.67 -1.61
N ARG A 552 43.62 -50.72 -2.54
CA ARG A 552 44.01 -50.92 -3.94
C ARG A 552 45.50 -50.61 -4.06
N PRO A 553 46.31 -51.45 -4.72
CA PRO A 553 47.66 -51.07 -5.11
C PRO A 553 47.64 -49.72 -5.86
N ASN A 554 48.58 -48.83 -5.52
CA ASN A 554 48.78 -47.52 -6.16
C ASN A 554 47.61 -46.51 -6.11
N SER A 555 46.68 -46.60 -5.14
CA SER A 555 45.81 -45.46 -4.80
C SER A 555 45.92 -45.08 -3.32
N GLY A 556 46.26 -43.81 -3.04
CA GLY A 556 46.46 -43.30 -1.69
C GLY A 556 45.24 -43.45 -0.78
N THR A 557 45.49 -43.74 0.50
CA THR A 557 44.49 -44.19 1.48
C THR A 557 43.50 -43.09 1.87
N ARG A 558 42.42 -42.91 1.10
CA ARG A 558 41.31 -42.03 1.48
C ARG A 558 40.35 -42.71 2.46
N THR A 559 40.64 -42.53 3.75
CA THR A 559 39.74 -42.82 4.87
C THR A 559 38.42 -42.03 4.70
N ARG A 560 37.32 -42.69 4.29
CA ARG A 560 35.98 -42.11 4.38
C ARG A 560 35.47 -42.22 5.82
N GLU A 561 35.75 -41.22 6.64
CA GLU A 561 34.98 -40.98 7.86
C GLU A 561 33.64 -40.34 7.45
N SER A 562 32.54 -41.05 7.70
CA SER A 562 31.18 -40.55 7.41
C SER A 562 30.66 -39.81 8.63
N SER A 563 30.41 -38.52 8.47
CA SER A 563 30.00 -37.60 9.55
C SER A 563 28.50 -37.29 9.55
N PHE A 564 27.77 -37.72 8.51
CA PHE A 564 26.34 -37.45 8.34
C PHE A 564 25.54 -38.74 8.09
N VAL A 565 24.27 -38.69 8.48
CA VAL A 565 23.23 -39.62 8.08
C VAL A 565 22.44 -38.99 6.96
N HIS A 566 22.24 -39.71 5.86
CA HIS A 566 21.24 -39.39 4.86
C HIS A 566 20.07 -40.39 4.99
N VAL A 567 18.88 -39.86 5.25
CA VAL A 567 17.59 -40.57 5.12
C VAL A 567 16.82 -39.95 3.97
N ARG A 568 16.43 -40.77 2.98
CA ARG A 568 15.49 -40.39 1.92
C ARG A 568 14.28 -41.33 1.96
N THR A 569 13.10 -40.83 1.65
CA THR A 569 11.86 -41.61 1.55
C THR A 569 11.03 -41.14 0.37
N ASP A 570 10.70 -42.06 -0.53
CA ASP A 570 9.82 -41.84 -1.68
C ASP A 570 8.46 -42.50 -1.39
N PHE A 571 7.36 -41.86 -1.78
CA PHE A 571 6.00 -42.33 -1.48
C PHE A 571 4.99 -41.95 -2.58
N VAL A 572 3.85 -42.66 -2.64
CA VAL A 572 2.80 -42.42 -3.65
C VAL A 572 1.54 -41.76 -3.06
N GLY A 573 1.14 -42.13 -1.85
CA GLY A 573 -0.15 -41.76 -1.26
C GLY A 573 -0.17 -40.39 -0.61
N THR A 574 -0.32 -40.36 0.72
CA THR A 574 -0.32 -39.11 1.51
C THR A 574 0.70 -39.16 2.65
N VAL A 575 1.12 -37.97 3.07
CA VAL A 575 1.87 -37.74 4.32
C VAL A 575 0.98 -36.96 5.28
N SER A 576 1.00 -37.33 6.55
CA SER A 576 0.49 -36.48 7.63
C SER A 576 1.45 -36.50 8.82
N GLY A 577 1.49 -35.43 9.61
CA GLY A 577 2.43 -35.35 10.70
C GLY A 577 2.36 -34.06 11.50
N ASN A 578 3.39 -33.83 12.31
CA ASN A 578 3.53 -32.61 13.09
C ASN A 578 5.00 -32.13 13.10
N ILE A 579 5.24 -30.89 12.65
CA ILE A 579 6.60 -30.30 12.58
C ILE A 579 7.19 -30.03 13.96
N HIS A 580 6.40 -29.63 14.96
CA HIS A 580 6.90 -29.41 16.33
C HIS A 580 7.28 -30.72 17.02
N ARG A 581 6.59 -31.83 16.72
CA ARG A 581 6.99 -33.20 17.12
C ARG A 581 8.06 -33.82 16.21
N ARG A 582 8.42 -33.15 15.10
CA ARG A 582 9.25 -33.66 13.99
C ARG A 582 8.90 -35.11 13.62
N GLU A 583 7.61 -35.30 13.34
CA GLU A 583 6.96 -36.58 13.04
C GLU A 583 6.31 -36.54 11.64
N ALA A 584 6.44 -37.64 10.90
CA ALA A 584 5.83 -37.85 9.58
C ALA A 584 5.29 -39.29 9.48
N THR A 585 4.07 -39.47 9.00
CA THR A 585 3.53 -40.78 8.60
C THR A 585 3.16 -40.73 7.13
N LEU A 586 3.89 -41.52 6.33
CA LEU A 586 3.72 -41.66 4.89
C LEU A 586 2.91 -42.92 4.57
N SER A 587 2.23 -42.94 3.43
CA SER A 587 1.37 -44.06 3.02
C SER A 587 1.46 -44.39 1.52
N GLN A 588 1.12 -45.65 1.22
CA GLN A 588 1.10 -46.30 -0.10
C GLN A 588 2.48 -46.42 -0.77
N ASN A 589 2.95 -47.67 -0.94
CA ASN A 589 4.21 -48.01 -1.61
C ASN A 589 5.42 -47.16 -1.14
N VAL A 590 5.58 -47.00 0.18
CA VAL A 590 6.64 -46.16 0.75
C VAL A 590 7.97 -46.90 0.72
N VAL A 591 9.01 -46.25 0.19
CA VAL A 591 10.39 -46.77 0.13
C VAL A 591 11.33 -45.78 0.81
N ALA A 592 11.88 -46.16 1.96
CA ALA A 592 12.89 -45.39 2.68
C ALA A 592 14.28 -46.01 2.55
N ILE A 593 15.30 -45.18 2.43
CA ILE A 593 16.71 -45.55 2.49
C ILE A 593 17.40 -44.76 3.59
N MET A 594 18.30 -45.43 4.31
CA MET A 594 19.15 -44.86 5.34
C MET A 594 20.60 -45.27 5.06
N VAL A 595 21.46 -44.28 4.80
CA VAL A 595 22.88 -44.47 4.47
C VAL A 595 23.77 -43.47 5.24
N PRO A 596 25.01 -43.85 5.61
CA PRO A 596 26.02 -42.91 6.07
C PRO A 596 26.67 -42.18 4.89
N VAL A 597 26.83 -40.86 4.99
CA VAL A 597 27.49 -40.02 3.96
C VAL A 597 28.58 -39.15 4.57
N GLY A 598 29.54 -38.71 3.74
CA GLY A 598 30.70 -37.90 4.14
C GLY A 598 30.50 -36.40 3.98
N ARG A 599 29.47 -35.95 3.28
CA ARG A 599 29.16 -34.53 3.04
C ARG A 599 27.66 -34.26 3.00
N LEU A 600 27.27 -33.02 3.28
CA LEU A 600 25.88 -32.55 3.26
C LEU A 600 25.25 -32.57 1.85
N ASP A 601 26.07 -32.54 0.79
CA ASP A 601 25.69 -32.56 -0.62
C ASP A 601 25.88 -33.94 -1.30
N GLU A 602 26.22 -34.99 -0.55
CA GLU A 602 26.40 -36.35 -1.10
C GLU A 602 25.04 -37.07 -1.27
N LYS A 603 24.45 -36.91 -2.47
CA LYS A 603 23.26 -37.65 -2.89
C LYS A 603 23.54 -39.15 -3.04
N VAL A 604 22.51 -39.96 -2.78
CA VAL A 604 22.49 -41.40 -3.05
C VAL A 604 21.17 -41.73 -3.76
N ASP A 605 21.25 -42.42 -4.90
CA ASP A 605 20.06 -42.76 -5.68
C ASP A 605 19.55 -44.17 -5.38
N LEU A 606 18.22 -44.25 -5.24
CA LEU A 606 17.45 -45.47 -4.94
C LEU A 606 17.36 -46.44 -6.13
N GLN A 607 17.40 -45.92 -7.37
CA GLN A 607 17.23 -46.72 -8.58
C GLN A 607 18.56 -47.28 -9.10
N GLU A 608 19.66 -46.56 -8.90
CA GLU A 608 21.00 -46.95 -9.39
C GLU A 608 21.80 -47.82 -8.39
N THR A 609 21.38 -47.96 -7.12
CA THR A 609 22.18 -48.61 -6.08
C THR A 609 21.53 -49.91 -5.53
N PRO A 610 21.93 -51.11 -6.01
CA PRO A 610 21.46 -52.38 -5.47
C PRO A 610 21.79 -52.55 -3.98
N ALA A 611 20.92 -53.25 -3.23
CA ALA A 611 21.05 -53.42 -1.78
C ALA A 611 22.37 -54.09 -1.30
N GLY A 612 23.06 -54.83 -2.18
CA GLY A 612 24.36 -55.45 -1.91
C GLY A 612 25.57 -54.50 -2.03
N ASP A 613 25.45 -53.46 -2.86
CA ASP A 613 26.49 -52.44 -3.11
C ASP A 613 26.41 -51.24 -2.16
N LEU A 614 25.28 -51.11 -1.45
CA LEU A 614 25.12 -50.15 -0.36
C LEU A 614 26.28 -50.24 0.67
N PRO A 615 26.71 -49.10 1.25
CA PRO A 615 27.72 -49.08 2.30
C PRO A 615 27.44 -50.03 3.48
N ASP A 616 28.50 -50.45 4.16
CA ASP A 616 28.34 -51.06 5.49
C ASP A 616 27.58 -50.08 6.40
N ARG A 617 26.56 -50.59 7.11
CA ARG A 617 25.58 -49.81 7.90
C ARG A 617 24.60 -48.95 7.07
N SER A 618 24.34 -49.31 5.82
CA SER A 618 23.16 -48.87 5.05
C SER A 618 21.98 -49.86 5.11
N GLY A 619 20.78 -49.40 4.74
CA GLY A 619 19.61 -50.27 4.55
C GLY A 619 18.42 -49.55 3.90
N ILE A 620 17.57 -50.34 3.23
CA ILE A 620 16.32 -49.93 2.57
C ILE A 620 15.15 -50.59 3.31
N MET A 621 14.09 -49.84 3.58
CA MET A 621 12.84 -50.30 4.17
C MET A 621 11.67 -49.98 3.23
N GLN A 622 10.84 -50.97 2.94
CA GLN A 622 9.63 -50.81 2.13
C GLN A 622 8.40 -51.11 2.99
N ALA A 623 7.31 -50.35 2.88
CA ALA A 623 6.08 -50.58 3.63
C ALA A 623 4.87 -49.88 2.98
N GLU A 624 3.64 -50.34 3.24
CA GLU A 624 2.44 -49.58 2.82
C GLU A 624 2.16 -48.38 3.73
N GLN A 625 2.75 -48.36 4.93
CA GLN A 625 2.73 -47.21 5.82
C GLN A 625 4.06 -47.13 6.60
N LEU A 626 4.73 -45.97 6.54
CA LEU A 626 5.98 -45.70 7.24
C LEU A 626 5.82 -44.48 8.15
N THR A 627 6.06 -44.65 9.44
CA THR A 627 6.19 -43.51 10.37
C THR A 627 7.67 -43.22 10.64
N ILE A 628 8.06 -41.95 10.48
CA ILE A 628 9.38 -41.39 10.77
C ILE A 628 9.20 -40.40 11.92
N SER A 629 10.00 -40.51 12.98
CA SER A 629 10.02 -39.53 14.06
C SER A 629 11.44 -39.22 14.52
N ALA A 630 11.78 -37.93 14.62
CA ALA A 630 13.03 -37.50 15.21
C ALA A 630 12.91 -37.50 16.75
N SER A 631 13.99 -37.82 17.46
CA SER A 631 14.01 -37.88 18.92
C SER A 631 15.16 -37.03 19.48
N PRO A 632 14.88 -36.06 20.37
CA PRO A 632 15.91 -35.31 21.07
C PRO A 632 16.66 -36.22 22.05
N ASP A 633 17.94 -35.92 22.29
CA ASP A 633 18.69 -36.53 23.37
C ASP A 633 18.52 -35.77 24.70
N SER A 634 19.25 -36.22 25.74
CA SER A 634 19.25 -35.61 27.07
C SER A 634 19.78 -34.17 27.13
N THR A 635 20.23 -33.59 26.02
CA THR A 635 20.60 -32.16 25.89
C THR A 635 19.57 -31.35 25.09
N GLY A 636 18.43 -31.96 24.75
CA GLY A 636 17.40 -31.38 23.88
C GLY A 636 17.77 -31.38 22.39
N LYS A 637 18.93 -31.93 22.02
CA LYS A 637 19.42 -31.91 20.64
C LYS A 637 18.99 -33.16 19.89
N LEU A 638 18.38 -32.94 18.73
CA LEU A 638 17.98 -34.00 17.82
C LEU A 638 19.24 -34.71 17.31
N ASN A 639 19.40 -35.97 17.73
CA ASN A 639 20.60 -36.80 17.55
C ASN A 639 20.25 -38.27 17.23
N SER A 640 18.97 -38.55 16.96
CA SER A 640 18.44 -39.87 16.65
C SER A 640 17.05 -39.76 16.02
N PHE A 641 16.64 -40.80 15.31
CA PHE A 641 15.31 -40.96 14.74
C PHE A 641 14.85 -42.42 14.87
N THR A 642 13.54 -42.61 14.72
CA THR A 642 12.89 -43.92 14.61
C THR A 642 12.23 -44.04 13.24
N LEU A 643 12.34 -45.21 12.61
CA LEU A 643 11.54 -45.59 11.44
C LEU A 643 10.62 -46.74 11.85
N ILE A 644 9.34 -46.69 11.47
CA ILE A 644 8.36 -47.75 11.73
C ILE A 644 7.65 -48.09 10.43
N GLY A 645 8.17 -49.09 9.71
CA GLY A 645 7.47 -49.68 8.57
C GLY A 645 6.38 -50.61 9.09
N SER A 646 5.18 -50.50 8.53
CA SER A 646 4.00 -51.28 8.92
C SER A 646 3.16 -51.64 7.70
N ARG A 647 2.43 -52.76 7.78
CA ARG A 647 1.66 -53.37 6.67
C ARG A 647 2.60 -53.77 5.52
N ASN A 648 2.90 -55.07 5.42
CA ASN A 648 3.83 -55.65 4.45
C ASN A 648 5.25 -55.05 4.52
N ALA A 649 5.77 -54.80 5.73
CA ALA A 649 7.07 -54.20 5.93
C ALA A 649 8.21 -55.15 5.51
N ARG A 650 9.06 -54.69 4.59
CA ARG A 650 10.30 -55.37 4.17
C ARG A 650 11.51 -54.53 4.53
N LEU A 651 12.62 -55.20 4.82
CA LEU A 651 13.91 -54.58 5.13
C LEU A 651 15.00 -55.31 4.35
N GLU A 652 15.83 -54.56 3.64
CA GLU A 652 17.04 -55.04 2.99
C GLU A 652 18.25 -54.26 3.49
N SER A 653 19.31 -55.00 3.82
CA SER A 653 20.53 -54.47 4.42
C SER A 653 21.64 -55.49 4.20
N ARG A 654 22.88 -55.03 4.11
CA ARG A 654 24.03 -55.84 3.66
C ARG A 654 24.19 -57.19 4.38
N ASN A 655 23.79 -57.28 5.66
CA ASN A 655 23.87 -58.51 6.47
C ASN A 655 22.51 -59.06 6.93
N LEU A 656 21.40 -58.46 6.50
CA LEU A 656 20.05 -58.75 7.02
C LEU A 656 18.98 -58.45 5.96
N SER A 657 18.14 -59.43 5.64
CA SER A 657 16.88 -59.21 4.92
C SER A 657 15.71 -59.73 5.75
N ALA A 658 14.62 -58.99 5.87
CA ALA A 658 13.45 -59.41 6.64
C ALA A 658 12.12 -59.00 5.99
N SER A 659 11.06 -59.78 6.26
CA SER A 659 9.69 -59.47 5.87
C SER A 659 8.75 -59.75 7.04
N ALA A 660 7.93 -58.77 7.40
CA ALA A 660 7.13 -58.76 8.62
C ALA A 660 5.88 -57.85 8.50
N ASP A 661 4.98 -57.95 9.47
CA ASP A 661 3.84 -57.01 9.57
C ASP A 661 4.31 -55.63 10.03
N ILE A 662 5.28 -55.58 10.96
CA ILE A 662 5.93 -54.35 11.44
C ILE A 662 7.45 -54.54 11.55
N ILE A 663 8.20 -53.55 11.04
CA ILE A 663 9.65 -53.39 11.24
C ILE A 663 9.92 -52.01 11.82
N THR A 664 10.45 -51.96 13.03
CA THR A 664 10.94 -50.73 13.67
C THR A 664 12.46 -50.67 13.59
N TYR A 665 13.01 -49.50 13.27
CA TYR A 665 14.43 -49.17 13.46
C TYR A 665 14.58 -48.03 14.46
N ASP A 666 15.42 -48.23 15.47
CA ASP A 666 15.84 -47.23 16.45
C ASP A 666 17.31 -46.86 16.19
N HIS A 667 17.56 -45.61 15.79
CA HIS A 667 18.91 -45.10 15.52
C HIS A 667 19.78 -45.09 16.78
N ALA A 668 19.24 -44.60 17.90
CA ALA A 668 19.98 -44.43 19.16
C ALA A 668 20.50 -45.76 19.71
N LYS A 669 19.73 -46.85 19.56
CA LYS A 669 20.09 -48.22 19.94
C LYS A 669 20.82 -48.99 18.82
N GLN A 670 20.81 -48.49 17.59
CA GLN A 670 21.15 -49.22 16.36
C GLN A 670 20.42 -50.58 16.24
N GLN A 671 19.14 -50.57 16.61
CA GLN A 671 18.34 -51.79 16.80
C GLN A 671 17.22 -51.86 15.77
N PHE A 672 17.10 -52.99 15.08
CA PHE A 672 15.88 -53.33 14.37
C PHE A 672 15.03 -54.26 15.24
N ILE A 673 13.72 -54.01 15.31
CA ILE A 673 12.72 -54.89 15.93
C ILE A 673 11.76 -55.31 14.82
N ILE A 674 11.69 -56.62 14.57
CA ILE A 674 10.97 -57.22 13.44
C ILE A 674 9.90 -58.12 14.05
N ARG A 675 8.61 -57.82 13.83
CA ARG A 675 7.51 -58.52 14.50
C ARG A 675 6.30 -58.77 13.61
N ALA A 676 5.61 -59.87 13.90
CA ALA A 676 4.31 -60.21 13.36
C ALA A 676 3.18 -59.58 14.19
N GLU A 677 2.00 -59.49 13.60
CA GLU A 677 0.74 -59.24 14.30
C GLU A 677 -0.15 -60.50 14.32
N GLY A 678 -0.91 -60.67 15.40
CA GLY A 678 -1.81 -61.81 15.57
C GLY A 678 -1.11 -63.18 15.62
N ARG A 679 -1.26 -63.96 14.54
CA ARG A 679 -0.74 -65.34 14.39
C ARG A 679 0.28 -65.50 13.25
N ASN A 680 0.68 -64.41 12.60
CA ASN A 680 1.67 -64.46 11.52
C ASN A 680 3.06 -64.84 12.08
N LYS A 681 3.93 -65.34 11.21
CA LYS A 681 5.37 -65.54 11.50
C LYS A 681 6.18 -64.68 10.54
N VAL A 682 7.14 -63.92 11.06
CA VAL A 682 8.09 -63.16 10.24
C VAL A 682 9.21 -64.08 9.76
N THR A 683 9.76 -63.79 8.58
CA THR A 683 11.00 -64.41 8.09
C THR A 683 12.15 -63.39 8.20
N VAL A 684 13.29 -63.85 8.73
CA VAL A 684 14.55 -63.10 8.76
C VAL A 684 15.65 -63.97 8.16
N ASN A 685 16.41 -63.43 7.21
CA ASN A 685 17.69 -64.00 6.78
C ASN A 685 18.81 -63.12 7.34
N HIS A 686 19.75 -63.69 8.10
CA HIS A 686 20.86 -62.97 8.72
C HIS A 686 22.19 -63.68 8.44
N ARG A 687 23.28 -62.93 8.26
CA ARG A 687 24.64 -63.50 8.10
C ARG A 687 25.63 -63.00 9.15
N SER A 688 26.43 -63.92 9.66
CA SER A 688 27.46 -63.66 10.68
C SER A 688 28.78 -63.13 10.08
N GLY A 689 28.72 -61.96 9.45
CA GLY A 689 29.89 -61.24 8.92
C GLY A 689 29.82 -60.99 7.40
N PRO A 690 30.83 -60.30 6.82
CA PRO A 690 30.80 -59.90 5.40
C PRO A 690 30.77 -61.07 4.41
N SER A 691 31.29 -62.24 4.82
CA SER A 691 31.40 -63.46 4.01
C SER A 691 30.69 -64.66 4.65
N GLY A 692 29.78 -64.43 5.60
CA GLY A 692 28.94 -65.49 6.17
C GLY A 692 27.79 -65.84 5.24
N GLU A 693 27.34 -67.09 5.28
CA GLU A 693 26.10 -67.52 4.62
C GLU A 693 24.86 -66.91 5.30
N PHE A 694 23.77 -66.79 4.56
CA PHE A 694 22.50 -66.27 5.07
C PHE A 694 21.70 -67.38 5.75
N ASN A 695 21.70 -67.38 7.08
CA ASN A 695 20.85 -68.24 7.89
C ASN A 695 19.41 -67.69 7.89
N ARG A 696 18.46 -68.49 7.40
CA ARG A 696 17.02 -68.18 7.45
C ARG A 696 16.43 -68.64 8.77
N THR A 697 15.65 -67.77 9.43
CA THR A 697 14.97 -68.08 10.69
C THR A 697 13.56 -67.47 10.67
N SER A 698 12.60 -68.18 11.27
CA SER A 698 11.19 -67.80 11.32
C SER A 698 10.67 -67.78 12.75
N GLY A 699 9.79 -66.84 13.08
CA GLY A 699 9.28 -66.67 14.45
C GLY A 699 8.33 -65.48 14.58
N ASN A 700 7.91 -65.14 15.81
CA ASN A 700 6.93 -64.08 16.05
C ASN A 700 7.58 -62.69 16.21
N ARG A 701 8.78 -62.63 16.81
CA ARG A 701 9.57 -61.40 17.01
C ARG A 701 11.07 -61.69 17.01
N PHE A 702 11.82 -60.81 16.37
CA PHE A 702 13.28 -60.75 16.42
C PHE A 702 13.78 -59.35 16.77
N GLU A 703 14.96 -59.29 17.38
CA GLU A 703 15.71 -58.06 17.63
C GLU A 703 17.11 -58.19 17.05
N TYR A 704 17.51 -57.26 16.17
CA TYR A 704 18.82 -57.25 15.54
C TYR A 704 19.62 -56.01 15.93
N TYR A 705 20.74 -56.21 16.62
CA TYR A 705 21.64 -55.16 17.11
C TYR A 705 22.82 -54.99 16.15
N ARG A 706 22.75 -53.91 15.37
CA ARG A 706 23.62 -53.68 14.21
C ARG A 706 25.07 -53.37 14.57
N ASN A 707 25.31 -52.73 15.73
CA ASN A 707 26.66 -52.49 16.27
C ASN A 707 27.45 -53.79 16.50
N ARG A 708 26.76 -54.89 16.83
CA ARG A 708 27.32 -56.19 17.19
C ARG A 708 27.03 -57.29 16.17
N ASN A 709 26.33 -56.97 15.07
CA ASN A 709 25.80 -57.94 14.10
C ASN A 709 25.02 -59.11 14.77
N GLN A 710 24.30 -58.83 15.86
CA GLN A 710 23.68 -59.84 16.71
C GLN A 710 22.18 -59.90 16.49
N LEU A 711 21.67 -61.01 15.96
CA LEU A 711 20.25 -61.35 15.96
C LEU A 711 19.87 -62.04 17.29
N LYS A 712 18.69 -61.74 17.81
CA LYS A 712 18.01 -62.47 18.89
C LYS A 712 16.58 -62.80 18.46
N ALA A 713 16.08 -63.96 18.85
CA ALA A 713 14.67 -64.33 18.75
C ALA A 713 14.01 -64.21 20.13
N ASP A 714 12.78 -63.72 20.18
CA ASP A 714 12.00 -63.65 21.43
C ASP A 714 11.30 -65.01 21.65
N GLN A 715 11.77 -65.80 22.63
CA GLN A 715 11.38 -67.21 22.79
C GLN A 715 9.99 -67.41 23.43
N PHE A 716 8.94 -67.02 22.71
CA PHE A 716 7.53 -67.30 23.06
C PHE A 716 6.73 -67.88 21.89
N SER A 717 7.21 -69.00 21.35
CA SER A 717 6.42 -70.01 20.63
C SER A 717 7.12 -71.36 20.70
N GLY A 718 6.36 -72.46 20.82
CA GLY A 718 6.92 -73.81 21.02
C GLY A 718 7.88 -74.25 19.91
N LEU A 719 8.84 -75.11 20.30
CA LEU A 719 9.78 -75.75 19.39
C LEU A 719 9.07 -76.84 18.58
N GLU A 720 9.03 -76.68 17.26
CA GLU A 720 9.05 -77.79 16.32
C GLU A 720 10.32 -77.64 15.48
N PHE A 721 11.27 -78.56 15.67
CA PHE A 721 12.25 -78.86 14.65
C PHE A 721 11.64 -79.91 13.71
N GLN A 722 11.89 -79.77 12.41
CA GLN A 722 11.80 -80.88 11.46
C GLN A 722 13.21 -81.10 10.91
N ASP A 723 13.61 -82.36 10.80
CA ASP A 723 14.87 -82.83 10.21
C ASP A 723 14.85 -82.76 8.67
#